data_AF-A0A0G0BAB1-F1
#
_entry.id   AF-A0A0G0BAB1-F1
#
_cell.length_a   1.000
_cell.length_b   1.000
_cell.length_c   1.000
_cell.angle_alpha   90.00
_cell.angle_beta   90.00
_cell.angle_gamma   90.00
#
_symmetry.space_group_name_H-M   'P 1'
#
loop_
_entity.id
_entity.type
_entity.pdbx_description
1 polymer ?
#
loop_
_entity_poly.entity_id
_entity_poly.type
_entity_poly.pdbx_seq_one_letter_code
_entity_poly.pdbx_strand_id
1 'polypeptide(L)'
;MKIKISVKNFASVLIIITGSIIISVFGVKDVFANCCGAPPNGFWFNGCCYAGGSACCTTSAHWCDGDEPCDSPSCVECGDGVVNGDEECERDADCIGQEYCTNDCECKPDADDDDGDDDDPIPVCDRCTLPLCPNPPLSNTVSSYAILNFVSCTDSGECTPPTDHFGDCYEVPTTPPDVYFEILPEDDPTTYGFESETHTGAGIEDNEVNEPIRMRARFIDPDNISSPSDIETMYVWFSKSTSTPNTPKYIDLNNNSGQAAKTATYAAFGFLMHKEGGTWVPYVPSILGSSAGDKWVRAAYTDNTFTIKGPSGLPLVNIHINRIRANGWPAVAQEIDFNVYFQTNNPVQDGLYNIFGMANKTFGFTPYDNYDAYPEVKEVIGDYYAPEEIRDYNKWYLTSSDWNVDLHNPSINSFVVSVVDKTNLRFTWTLTDNLALYGIVGNLYRSEEFEDIQPFDVTISSDGTKDINTPFTPLVQESGDIVGHLTDDKYLFRIIGNDGTGYATLDVNDNRKGIIYMHITGFDKGGNVVSDYIEFDLRDWMATQGGLLFSRNGIDITSRTLEDVNLWNTKALINKFNPITADVSSELVADSTLVAPTAPDKSNVIDSYMVRPYNVTDLQSYYSILKNSFEKKKSSLQLRTIPSATTTLTGNLVNDASLNIRYLDKTGDLTVGTPSLNFNCNGKGVFFVSGNLTINGRILNANANKDACIFVVGGNVVVLGGANVSGNTAIQYDPLNAYILTDGTFIIQNEAVDKTINDGLYVGGGIHTLGGLTLNRYLNLGDRLQYPAFLVDHHSKYGVFAGQIFGTQVNIQKVEVGIKP
;
A
#
# COMPACT_ATOMS: atom_id res chain seq x y z
N MET A 1 17.38 -22.70 -26.00
CA MET A 1 16.32 -22.77 -27.04
C MET A 1 16.33 -21.43 -27.76
N LYS A 2 16.63 -21.39 -29.08
CA LYS A 2 16.66 -20.15 -29.89
C LYS A 2 15.28 -19.96 -30.52
N ILE A 3 14.66 -18.79 -30.36
CA ILE A 3 13.44 -18.43 -31.11
C ILE A 3 13.71 -17.18 -31.93
N LYS A 4 13.41 -17.32 -33.22
CA LYS A 4 13.57 -16.40 -34.34
C LYS A 4 12.46 -15.36 -34.34
N ILE A 5 12.84 -14.11 -34.60
CA ILE A 5 11.96 -13.04 -35.05
C ILE A 5 11.53 -13.33 -36.50
N SER A 6 10.24 -13.15 -36.79
CA SER A 6 9.69 -13.19 -38.15
C SER A 6 8.85 -11.94 -38.41
N VAL A 7 9.29 -11.13 -39.37
CA VAL A 7 8.59 -9.96 -39.92
C VAL A 7 8.23 -10.26 -41.37
N LYS A 8 6.98 -9.99 -41.76
CA LYS A 8 6.43 -9.78 -43.12
C LYS A 8 4.90 -9.61 -43.00
N ASN A 9 4.13 -8.83 -43.78
CA ASN A 9 4.28 -7.59 -44.53
C ASN A 9 2.89 -7.26 -45.16
N PHE A 10 2.55 -5.98 -45.33
CA PHE A 10 1.59 -5.37 -46.29
C PHE A 10 0.06 -5.50 -46.15
N ALA A 11 -0.63 -4.35 -46.01
CA ALA A 11 -1.51 -3.70 -47.02
C ALA A 11 -2.49 -2.70 -46.32
N SER A 12 -2.29 -1.38 -46.40
CA SER A 12 -2.99 -0.46 -47.33
C SER A 12 -4.49 -0.74 -47.51
N VAL A 13 -5.34 0.05 -46.84
CA VAL A 13 -6.72 0.33 -47.27
C VAL A 13 -6.94 1.84 -47.23
N LEU A 14 -6.97 2.39 -48.44
CA LEU A 14 -7.37 3.73 -48.82
C LEU A 14 -8.91 3.72 -48.99
N ILE A 15 -9.64 4.52 -48.21
CA ILE A 15 -11.05 4.80 -48.48
C ILE A 15 -11.17 6.26 -48.94
N ILE A 16 -11.43 6.37 -50.24
CA ILE A 16 -11.85 7.56 -50.96
C ILE A 16 -13.35 7.74 -50.72
N ILE A 17 -13.78 8.92 -50.25
CA ILE A 17 -15.13 9.42 -50.51
C ILE A 17 -14.99 10.67 -51.38
N THR A 18 -15.27 10.47 -52.66
CA THR A 18 -15.43 11.47 -53.72
C THR A 18 -16.73 12.26 -53.54
N GLY A 19 -16.68 13.56 -53.85
CA GLY A 19 -17.85 14.40 -54.09
C GLY A 19 -17.49 15.77 -54.71
N SER A 20 -17.29 15.81 -56.02
CA SER A 20 -17.21 17.02 -56.87
C SER A 20 -18.55 17.78 -56.86
N ILE A 21 -18.65 19.09 -56.62
CA ILE A 21 -18.40 20.26 -57.50
C ILE A 21 -18.96 20.14 -58.93
N ILE A 22 -20.14 20.73 -59.17
CA ILE A 22 -20.62 21.47 -60.38
C ILE A 22 -21.69 22.48 -59.86
N ILE A 23 -21.42 23.79 -59.75
CA ILE A 23 -21.61 24.91 -60.71
C ILE A 23 -23.06 25.18 -61.18
N SER A 24 -23.61 26.30 -60.68
CA SER A 24 -24.56 27.22 -61.34
C SER A 24 -24.69 28.46 -60.42
N VAL A 25 -23.98 29.59 -60.62
CA VAL A 25 -24.13 30.70 -61.59
C VAL A 25 -25.44 31.47 -61.51
N PHE A 26 -25.42 32.53 -60.69
CA PHE A 26 -25.99 33.88 -60.89
C PHE A 26 -24.99 34.79 -60.14
N GLY A 27 -24.17 35.66 -60.75
CA GLY A 27 -24.52 36.84 -61.53
C GLY A 27 -24.33 38.08 -60.63
N VAL A 28 -23.54 39.08 -61.09
CA VAL A 28 -23.23 40.43 -60.51
C VAL A 28 -21.72 40.53 -60.16
N LYS A 29 -20.82 41.09 -60.98
CA LYS A 29 -20.55 42.50 -61.33
C LYS A 29 -20.26 43.45 -60.15
N ASP A 30 -19.00 43.90 -60.12
CA ASP A 30 -18.50 45.22 -59.73
C ASP A 30 -18.16 45.58 -58.26
N VAL A 31 -16.90 46.06 -58.12
CA VAL A 31 -16.36 47.12 -57.24
C VAL A 31 -15.63 46.73 -55.93
N PHE A 32 -14.35 47.12 -55.90
CA PHE A 32 -13.44 47.25 -54.75
C PHE A 32 -13.76 48.50 -53.91
N ALA A 33 -13.59 48.36 -52.59
CA ALA A 33 -13.16 49.34 -51.57
C ALA A 33 -13.63 50.82 -51.68
N ASN A 34 -14.45 51.26 -50.72
CA ASN A 34 -14.67 52.68 -50.41
C ASN A 34 -13.78 53.12 -49.23
N CYS A 35 -12.89 54.08 -49.50
CA CYS A 35 -12.51 55.12 -48.55
C CYS A 35 -13.65 56.15 -48.43
N CYS A 36 -13.54 57.03 -47.42
CA CYS A 36 -14.43 58.15 -47.09
C CYS A 36 -15.13 58.82 -48.30
N GLY A 37 -16.40 59.17 -48.12
CA GLY A 37 -17.32 59.63 -49.18
C GLY A 37 -16.84 60.83 -50.01
N ALA A 38 -16.55 60.53 -51.29
CA ALA A 38 -16.84 61.16 -52.61
C ALA A 38 -17.01 62.71 -52.78
N PRO A 39 -16.82 63.28 -54.01
CA PRO A 39 -16.68 62.66 -55.34
C PRO A 39 -15.46 63.09 -56.20
N PRO A 40 -15.22 62.42 -57.35
CA PRO A 40 -14.01 62.50 -58.15
C PRO A 40 -14.12 63.53 -59.30
N ASN A 41 -13.15 64.45 -59.39
CA ASN A 41 -12.61 65.07 -60.62
C ASN A 41 -11.64 66.20 -60.21
N GLY A 42 -10.40 65.87 -59.87
CA GLY A 42 -9.36 66.86 -59.56
C GLY A 42 -7.98 66.26 -59.79
N PHE A 43 -7.16 66.92 -60.60
CA PHE A 43 -5.80 66.50 -60.92
C PHE A 43 -4.81 67.19 -59.95
N TRP A 44 -3.83 66.45 -59.43
CA TRP A 44 -2.80 66.97 -58.55
C TRP A 44 -1.67 67.62 -59.35
N PHE A 45 -1.31 68.86 -59.01
CA PHE A 45 -0.09 69.52 -59.49
C PHE A 45 0.43 70.47 -58.40
N ASN A 46 1.70 70.35 -58.00
CA ASN A 46 2.38 71.20 -57.01
C ASN A 46 1.59 71.49 -55.71
N GLY A 47 1.18 70.45 -55.00
CA GLY A 47 0.83 70.57 -53.57
C GLY A 47 -0.50 71.26 -53.23
N CYS A 48 -1.42 71.46 -54.16
CA CYS A 48 -2.77 71.97 -53.87
C CYS A 48 -3.88 71.19 -54.62
N CYS A 49 -5.06 71.05 -53.99
CA CYS A 49 -6.26 70.44 -54.56
C CYS A 49 -7.39 71.49 -54.67
N TYR A 50 -8.06 71.57 -55.81
CA TYR A 50 -9.18 72.51 -56.07
C TYR A 50 -10.44 71.75 -56.47
N ALA A 51 -11.58 71.99 -55.78
CA ALA A 51 -12.93 71.75 -56.30
C ALA A 51 -13.97 72.58 -55.53
N GLY A 52 -14.74 73.40 -56.24
CA GLY A 52 -15.97 74.02 -55.73
C GLY A 52 -15.81 75.25 -54.83
N GLY A 53 -15.25 76.34 -55.37
CA GLY A 53 -15.51 77.70 -54.87
C GLY A 53 -14.77 78.20 -53.63
N SER A 54 -14.15 77.34 -52.82
CA SER A 54 -13.38 77.78 -51.63
C SER A 54 -12.16 76.89 -51.42
N ALA A 55 -10.97 77.50 -51.31
CA ALA A 55 -9.72 76.82 -51.00
C ALA A 55 -9.37 77.04 -49.52
N CYS A 56 -9.00 75.96 -48.80
CA CYS A 56 -8.40 76.06 -47.47
C CYS A 56 -7.00 75.44 -47.51
N CYS A 57 -5.99 76.29 -47.40
CA CYS A 57 -4.62 75.92 -47.06
C CYS A 57 -4.38 76.39 -45.62
N THR A 58 -3.85 75.54 -44.75
CA THR A 58 -3.41 75.97 -43.41
C THR A 58 -1.89 76.06 -43.36
N THR A 59 -1.38 77.29 -43.33
CA THR A 59 -0.16 77.68 -42.62
C THR A 59 -0.55 78.74 -41.58
N SER A 60 0.25 78.83 -40.51
CA SER A 60 0.16 79.74 -39.35
C SER A 60 -1.03 79.52 -38.39
N ALA A 61 -0.68 79.17 -37.14
CA ALA A 61 -1.58 79.13 -36.01
C ALA A 61 -1.82 80.56 -35.50
N HIS A 62 -3.08 80.97 -35.43
CA HIS A 62 -3.55 82.02 -34.52
C HIS A 62 -4.05 81.35 -33.25
N TRP A 63 -3.61 81.84 -32.09
CA TRP A 63 -4.30 81.64 -30.82
C TRP A 63 -5.12 82.90 -30.56
N CYS A 64 -6.43 82.77 -30.59
CA CYS A 64 -7.33 83.68 -29.89
C CYS A 64 -7.90 82.88 -28.72
N ASP A 65 -7.58 83.28 -27.49
CA ASP A 65 -8.36 82.85 -26.33
C ASP A 65 -9.70 83.58 -26.40
N GLY A 66 -10.77 82.82 -26.60
CA GLY A 66 -12.09 83.36 -26.87
C GLY A 66 -13.17 82.58 -26.16
N ASP A 67 -13.70 83.19 -25.09
CA ASP A 67 -15.12 83.08 -24.71
C ASP A 67 -15.89 84.33 -25.19
N GLU A 68 -15.53 84.89 -26.37
CA GLU A 68 -16.34 85.90 -27.09
C GLU A 68 -16.33 85.67 -28.62
N PRO A 69 -17.45 85.96 -29.33
CA PRO A 69 -17.62 85.62 -30.75
C PRO A 69 -16.88 86.58 -31.71
N CYS A 70 -16.23 85.99 -32.71
CA CYS A 70 -15.54 86.67 -33.81
C CYS A 70 -16.51 87.42 -34.74
N ASP A 71 -16.79 88.70 -34.45
CA ASP A 71 -17.21 89.71 -35.44
C ASP A 71 -17.22 91.13 -34.80
N SER A 72 -16.09 91.56 -34.23
CA SER A 72 -15.88 92.95 -33.82
C SER A 72 -14.73 93.58 -34.64
N PRO A 73 -14.85 94.83 -35.11
CA PRO A 73 -13.85 95.47 -35.97
C PRO A 73 -12.70 96.11 -35.16
N SER A 74 -12.21 95.45 -34.10
CA SER A 74 -11.17 96.01 -33.22
C SER A 74 -10.08 95.03 -32.80
N CYS A 75 -9.75 94.03 -33.62
CA CYS A 75 -8.52 93.26 -33.44
C CYS A 75 -7.37 93.98 -34.15
N VAL A 76 -6.42 94.48 -33.38
CA VAL A 76 -5.16 95.08 -33.87
C VAL A 76 -4.28 93.91 -34.33
N GLU A 77 -3.87 93.91 -35.60
CA GLU A 77 -2.94 92.93 -36.17
C GLU A 77 -1.60 93.62 -36.41
N CYS A 78 -0.59 93.29 -35.59
CA CYS A 78 0.78 93.73 -35.81
C CYS A 78 1.41 93.02 -37.02
N GLY A 79 2.00 93.77 -37.96
CA GLY A 79 2.71 93.24 -39.12
C GLY A 79 2.02 93.52 -40.48
N ASP A 80 1.05 94.42 -40.54
CA ASP A 80 0.40 94.89 -41.77
C ASP A 80 1.27 95.90 -42.56
N GLY A 81 2.35 96.39 -41.95
CA GLY A 81 3.35 97.27 -42.54
C GLY A 81 3.02 98.76 -42.46
N VAL A 82 1.99 99.17 -41.70
CA VAL A 82 1.60 100.56 -41.49
C VAL A 82 1.26 100.83 -40.02
N VAL A 83 2.12 101.58 -39.32
CA VAL A 83 1.85 102.01 -37.92
C VAL A 83 0.59 102.89 -37.87
N ASN A 84 -0.50 102.36 -37.31
CA ASN A 84 -1.78 103.03 -37.12
C ASN A 84 -1.84 103.77 -35.78
N GLY A 85 -2.94 104.50 -35.53
CA GLY A 85 -3.03 105.47 -34.42
C GLY A 85 -2.87 104.91 -33.00
N ASP A 86 -3.00 103.60 -32.83
CA ASP A 86 -2.92 102.91 -31.54
C ASP A 86 -1.72 101.93 -31.46
N GLU A 87 -0.81 101.95 -32.45
CA GLU A 87 0.38 101.10 -32.55
C GLU A 87 1.66 101.95 -32.39
N GLU A 88 2.68 101.43 -31.71
CA GLU A 88 4.00 102.08 -31.59
C GLU A 88 5.00 101.56 -32.64
N CYS A 89 4.80 100.34 -33.16
CA CYS A 89 5.69 99.72 -34.14
C CYS A 89 4.99 98.61 -34.95
N GLU A 90 5.51 98.37 -36.16
CA GLU A 90 5.10 97.27 -37.05
C GLU A 90 6.22 96.25 -37.27
N ARG A 91 7.45 96.62 -36.88
CA ARG A 91 8.69 95.85 -36.96
C ARG A 91 9.75 96.57 -36.14
N ASP A 92 10.81 95.86 -35.76
CA ASP A 92 11.89 96.39 -34.91
C ASP A 92 12.53 97.69 -35.44
N ALA A 93 12.49 97.91 -36.76
CA ALA A 93 13.03 99.12 -37.39
C ALA A 93 12.24 100.40 -37.08
N ASP A 94 11.03 100.28 -36.53
CA ASP A 94 10.16 101.40 -36.18
C ASP A 94 10.37 101.87 -34.72
N CYS A 95 11.11 101.10 -33.90
CA CYS A 95 11.49 101.45 -32.52
C CYS A 95 12.82 102.22 -32.46
N ILE A 96 12.92 103.22 -31.58
CA ILE A 96 14.07 104.13 -31.48
C ILE A 96 14.85 103.85 -30.19
N GLY A 97 16.07 103.33 -30.33
CA GLY A 97 16.84 102.81 -29.20
C GLY A 97 16.97 101.30 -29.35
N GLN A 98 17.80 100.63 -28.54
CA GLN A 98 17.88 99.17 -28.56
C GLN A 98 16.58 98.59 -27.98
N GLU A 99 15.51 98.65 -28.76
CA GLU A 99 14.16 98.21 -28.46
C GLU A 99 13.66 97.34 -29.62
N TYR A 100 12.86 96.31 -29.33
CA TYR A 100 12.23 95.46 -30.34
C TYR A 100 10.70 95.59 -30.29
N CYS A 101 10.05 95.30 -31.41
CA CYS A 101 8.60 95.41 -31.52
C CYS A 101 7.95 94.13 -31.01
N THR A 102 7.07 94.25 -30.02
CA THR A 102 6.34 93.11 -29.45
C THR A 102 5.13 92.74 -30.31
N ASN A 103 4.57 91.53 -30.10
CA ASN A 103 3.36 91.08 -30.80
C ASN A 103 2.10 91.90 -30.45
N ASP A 104 2.20 92.81 -29.48
CA ASP A 104 1.17 93.77 -29.07
C ASP A 104 1.42 95.18 -29.66
N CYS A 105 2.36 95.32 -30.62
CA CYS A 105 2.70 96.57 -31.32
C CYS A 105 3.31 97.66 -30.42
N GLU A 106 3.94 97.28 -29.30
CA GLU A 106 4.67 98.18 -28.39
C GLU A 106 6.19 98.00 -28.53
N CYS A 107 6.95 99.10 -28.46
CA CYS A 107 8.42 99.07 -28.41
C CYS A 107 8.92 98.81 -26.99
N LYS A 108 9.75 97.77 -26.79
CA LYS A 108 10.32 97.46 -25.46
C LYS A 108 11.85 97.35 -25.47
N PRO A 109 12.53 97.88 -24.44
CA PRO A 109 13.99 97.85 -24.32
C PRO A 109 14.53 96.43 -24.21
N ASP A 110 15.62 96.22 -24.94
CA ASP A 110 16.43 95.00 -24.97
C ASP A 110 17.00 94.74 -23.57
N ALA A 111 16.59 93.63 -22.96
CA ALA A 111 16.75 93.37 -21.53
C ALA A 111 18.11 92.71 -21.16
N ASP A 112 19.19 93.08 -21.85
CA ASP A 112 20.54 92.52 -21.66
C ASP A 112 21.62 93.61 -21.50
N ASP A 113 21.53 94.50 -20.50
CA ASP A 113 22.68 95.30 -20.04
C ASP A 113 22.68 95.53 -18.50
N ASP A 114 23.31 94.56 -17.84
CA ASP A 114 24.03 94.51 -16.55
C ASP A 114 24.21 95.81 -15.72
N ASP A 115 23.49 95.92 -14.59
CA ASP A 115 23.90 96.70 -13.42
C ASP A 115 23.76 95.90 -12.11
N GLY A 116 24.77 95.08 -11.80
CA GLY A 116 24.83 94.30 -10.56
C GLY A 116 24.59 95.08 -9.27
N ASP A 117 23.50 94.73 -8.58
CA ASP A 117 23.45 94.44 -7.14
C ASP A 117 22.11 93.74 -6.82
N ASP A 118 22.19 92.63 -6.07
CA ASP A 118 21.09 91.82 -5.51
C ASP A 118 20.12 91.11 -6.48
N ASP A 119 20.54 89.95 -6.98
CA ASP A 119 19.75 88.70 -7.00
C ASP A 119 20.59 87.61 -7.71
N ASP A 120 21.18 86.69 -6.96
CA ASP A 120 21.76 85.48 -7.54
C ASP A 120 20.64 84.75 -8.31
N PRO A 121 20.70 84.60 -9.66
CA PRO A 121 19.79 83.72 -10.33
C PRO A 121 20.19 82.31 -9.91
N ILE A 122 19.31 81.64 -9.15
CA ILE A 122 19.34 80.20 -9.01
C ILE A 122 19.48 79.65 -10.44
N PRO A 123 20.55 78.89 -10.78
CA PRO A 123 20.74 78.44 -12.14
C PRO A 123 19.53 77.61 -12.55
N VAL A 124 18.82 78.04 -13.61
CA VAL A 124 17.79 77.23 -14.25
C VAL A 124 18.51 75.99 -14.77
N CYS A 125 18.16 74.85 -14.19
CA CYS A 125 18.88 73.61 -14.42
C CYS A 125 18.43 72.96 -15.75
N ASP A 126 18.89 73.51 -16.87
CA ASP A 126 18.72 72.97 -18.24
C ASP A 126 19.41 71.60 -18.47
N ARG A 127 19.99 71.00 -17.42
CA ARG A 127 20.71 69.71 -17.45
C ARG A 127 19.85 68.51 -17.04
N CYS A 128 18.57 68.73 -16.76
CA CYS A 128 17.63 67.65 -16.53
C CYS A 128 17.09 67.14 -17.86
N THR A 129 17.37 65.89 -18.21
CA THR A 129 16.83 65.25 -19.42
C THR A 129 15.61 64.41 -19.06
N LEU A 130 14.60 64.40 -19.95
CA LEU A 130 13.50 63.43 -19.86
C LEU A 130 14.10 62.02 -19.88
N PRO A 131 13.93 61.23 -18.80
CA PRO A 131 14.46 59.88 -18.76
C PRO A 131 13.82 59.02 -19.86
N LEU A 132 14.65 58.26 -20.58
CA LEU A 132 14.16 57.30 -21.57
C LEU A 132 13.44 56.16 -20.85
N CYS A 133 12.14 55.99 -21.09
CA CYS A 133 11.46 54.79 -20.63
C CYS A 133 12.13 53.55 -21.24
N PRO A 134 12.37 52.49 -20.45
CA PRO A 134 12.88 51.23 -20.96
C PRO A 134 11.96 50.71 -22.09
N ASN A 135 12.59 50.36 -23.22
CA ASN A 135 11.90 49.88 -24.42
C ASN A 135 11.44 48.42 -24.22
N PRO A 136 10.21 48.02 -24.63
CA PRO A 136 9.24 48.77 -25.42
C PRO A 136 8.48 49.87 -24.65
N PRO A 137 8.17 51.04 -25.25
CA PRO A 137 7.35 52.08 -24.64
C PRO A 137 5.92 51.59 -24.48
N LEU A 138 5.35 51.95 -23.34
CA LEU A 138 4.24 51.22 -22.76
C LEU A 138 2.99 52.12 -22.84
N SER A 139 2.00 51.68 -23.61
CA SER A 139 0.73 52.38 -23.75
C SER A 139 -0.33 51.75 -22.84
N ASN A 140 -0.45 52.19 -21.57
CA ASN A 140 -1.71 52.00 -20.85
C ASN A 140 -1.91 52.99 -19.67
N THR A 141 -3.14 53.48 -19.51
CA THR A 141 -3.56 54.60 -18.64
C THR A 141 -4.00 54.14 -17.24
N VAL A 142 -3.35 53.15 -16.63
CA VAL A 142 -3.78 52.58 -15.33
C VAL A 142 -2.84 53.02 -14.20
N SER A 143 -3.38 53.72 -13.19
CA SER A 143 -2.62 54.40 -12.13
C SER A 143 -1.77 53.49 -11.22
N SER A 144 -2.02 52.17 -11.22
CA SER A 144 -1.29 51.20 -10.39
C SER A 144 0.03 50.70 -11.01
N TYR A 145 0.34 51.11 -12.24
CA TYR A 145 1.53 50.70 -13.00
C TYR A 145 2.33 51.89 -13.51
N ALA A 146 2.04 53.10 -13.01
CA ALA A 146 2.63 54.34 -13.49
C ALA A 146 3.76 54.79 -12.54
N ILE A 147 4.95 54.99 -13.09
CA ILE A 147 6.04 55.74 -12.50
C ILE A 147 5.84 57.17 -12.94
N LEU A 148 5.22 57.97 -12.07
CA LEU A 148 4.80 59.32 -12.39
C LEU A 148 5.84 60.35 -11.98
N ASN A 149 5.96 61.41 -12.77
CA ASN A 149 6.71 62.63 -12.44
C ASN A 149 8.17 62.42 -12.01
N PHE A 150 8.93 61.59 -12.72
CA PHE A 150 10.35 61.40 -12.41
C PHE A 150 11.27 62.16 -13.39
N VAL A 151 12.42 62.59 -12.88
CA VAL A 151 13.39 63.44 -13.57
C VAL A 151 14.79 62.87 -13.40
N SER A 152 15.59 62.84 -14.47
CA SER A 152 17.03 62.51 -14.39
C SER A 152 17.83 63.80 -14.58
N CYS A 153 18.51 64.25 -13.53
CA CYS A 153 19.39 65.41 -13.53
C CYS A 153 20.80 64.97 -13.14
N THR A 154 21.83 65.43 -13.83
CA THR A 154 23.23 65.07 -13.51
C THR A 154 23.72 65.66 -12.18
N ASP A 155 23.04 66.70 -11.67
CA ASP A 155 23.53 67.57 -10.60
C ASP A 155 22.47 67.73 -9.46
N SER A 156 21.83 66.62 -9.04
CA SER A 156 20.63 66.60 -8.16
C SER A 156 20.78 67.22 -6.75
N GLY A 157 22.00 67.60 -6.34
CA GLY A 157 22.28 68.23 -5.05
C GLY A 157 22.43 69.76 -5.07
N GLU A 158 22.47 70.40 -6.25
CA GLU A 158 22.78 71.83 -6.40
C GLU A 158 21.62 72.69 -6.94
N CYS A 159 20.55 72.06 -7.46
CA CYS A 159 19.39 72.74 -8.07
C CYS A 159 18.04 72.12 -7.64
N THR A 160 16.96 72.88 -7.81
CA THR A 160 15.59 72.33 -7.79
C THR A 160 15.19 71.96 -9.24
N PRO A 161 14.64 70.75 -9.51
CA PRO A 161 14.27 70.36 -10.88
C PRO A 161 13.20 71.28 -11.49
N PRO A 162 13.27 71.59 -12.81
CA PRO A 162 12.23 72.36 -13.51
C PRO A 162 10.86 71.68 -13.45
N THR A 163 9.78 72.46 -13.30
CA THR A 163 8.41 71.92 -13.15
C THR A 163 7.84 71.26 -14.42
N ASP A 164 8.53 71.40 -15.55
CA ASP A 164 8.13 70.98 -16.89
C ASP A 164 9.00 69.84 -17.47
N HIS A 165 10.03 69.37 -16.74
CA HIS A 165 10.95 68.31 -17.17
C HIS A 165 10.69 66.96 -16.46
N PHE A 166 9.41 66.63 -16.29
CA PHE A 166 8.96 65.36 -15.71
C PHE A 166 8.48 64.40 -16.80
N GLY A 167 8.88 63.13 -16.70
CA GLY A 167 8.38 62.05 -17.56
C GLY A 167 7.56 61.03 -16.79
N ASP A 168 6.62 60.38 -17.48
CA ASP A 168 5.88 59.22 -16.97
C ASP A 168 6.30 57.95 -17.73
N CYS A 169 6.53 56.85 -16.99
CA CYS A 169 6.68 55.52 -17.58
C CYS A 169 5.61 54.58 -17.02
N TYR A 170 5.09 53.67 -17.83
CA TYR A 170 3.93 52.85 -17.48
C TYR A 170 4.24 51.37 -17.63
N GLU A 171 4.23 50.48 -16.65
CA GLU A 171 4.34 49.05 -17.01
C GLU A 171 3.06 48.53 -17.69
N VAL A 172 3.18 47.62 -18.68
CA VAL A 172 2.00 46.96 -19.27
C VAL A 172 1.45 45.98 -18.22
N PRO A 173 0.20 46.13 -17.77
CA PRO A 173 -0.41 45.14 -16.91
C PRO A 173 -0.43 43.80 -17.64
N THR A 174 0.25 42.79 -17.11
CA THR A 174 0.22 41.44 -17.66
C THR A 174 -0.69 40.55 -16.82
N THR A 175 -1.53 39.77 -17.49
CA THR A 175 -2.34 38.75 -16.82
C THR A 175 -1.41 37.62 -16.35
N PRO A 176 -1.55 37.10 -15.11
CA PRO A 176 -0.83 35.91 -14.69
C PRO A 176 -1.11 34.73 -15.64
N PRO A 177 -0.12 33.88 -15.98
CA PRO A 177 -0.32 32.69 -16.79
C PRO A 177 -1.33 31.70 -16.15
N ASP A 178 -2.14 31.08 -16.99
CA ASP A 178 -3.05 30.00 -16.61
C ASP A 178 -2.29 28.70 -16.34
N VAL A 179 -2.77 27.88 -15.40
CA VAL A 179 -2.15 26.62 -15.01
C VAL A 179 -3.06 25.44 -15.31
N TYR A 180 -2.51 24.44 -16.00
CA TYR A 180 -3.14 23.13 -16.18
C TYR A 180 -2.20 22.06 -15.61
N PHE A 181 -2.76 21.11 -14.86
CA PHE A 181 -2.01 20.06 -14.19
C PHE A 181 -2.55 18.68 -14.57
N GLU A 182 -1.64 17.73 -14.73
CA GLU A 182 -1.92 16.35 -15.09
C GLU A 182 -1.03 15.45 -14.24
N ILE A 183 -1.63 14.45 -13.59
CA ILE A 183 -0.91 13.36 -12.91
C ILE A 183 -0.94 12.16 -13.86
N LEU A 184 0.17 11.44 -13.95
CA LEU A 184 0.35 10.29 -14.83
C LEU A 184 0.63 9.05 -13.96
N PRO A 185 -0.41 8.37 -13.46
CA PRO A 185 -0.26 7.11 -12.73
C PRO A 185 0.42 6.03 -13.58
N GLU A 186 1.02 5.06 -12.91
CA GLU A 186 1.57 3.85 -13.52
C GLU A 186 0.45 2.90 -13.92
N ASP A 187 0.57 2.31 -15.11
CA ASP A 187 -0.38 1.34 -15.64
C ASP A 187 0.03 -0.11 -15.33
N ASP A 188 1.23 -0.33 -14.81
CA ASP A 188 1.76 -1.67 -14.52
C ASP A 188 1.40 -2.08 -13.08
N PRO A 189 0.82 -3.28 -12.88
CA PRO A 189 0.47 -3.75 -11.55
C PRO A 189 1.71 -4.11 -10.74
N THR A 190 1.58 -3.96 -9.43
CA THR A 190 2.55 -4.50 -8.49
C THR A 190 2.63 -6.02 -8.59
N THR A 191 3.66 -6.62 -7.99
CA THR A 191 3.86 -8.07 -7.84
C THR A 191 2.66 -8.77 -7.17
N TYR A 192 1.79 -8.05 -6.46
CA TYR A 192 0.56 -8.59 -5.86
C TYR A 192 -0.69 -8.34 -6.73
N GLY A 193 -0.54 -7.79 -7.94
CA GLY A 193 -1.63 -7.46 -8.85
C GLY A 193 -2.40 -6.20 -8.45
N PHE A 194 -1.78 -5.27 -7.71
CA PHE A 194 -2.41 -4.02 -7.29
C PHE A 194 -2.05 -2.87 -8.23
N GLU A 195 -3.00 -2.00 -8.53
CA GLU A 195 -2.82 -0.75 -9.30
C GLU A 195 -3.65 0.36 -8.63
N SER A 196 -3.22 1.62 -8.78
CA SER A 196 -3.99 2.76 -8.28
C SER A 196 -3.87 3.96 -9.19
N GLU A 197 -5.00 4.59 -9.51
CA GLU A 197 -5.05 5.84 -10.28
C GLU A 197 -5.07 7.09 -9.38
N THR A 198 -5.04 6.92 -8.05
CA THR A 198 -5.36 8.02 -7.10
C THR A 198 -4.47 8.09 -5.87
N HIS A 199 -3.61 7.08 -5.65
CA HIS A 199 -2.77 6.97 -4.45
C HIS A 199 -1.35 6.57 -4.82
N THR A 200 -0.41 7.01 -3.99
CA THR A 200 0.95 6.45 -3.90
C THR A 200 1.12 5.70 -2.60
N GLY A 201 1.80 4.54 -2.68
CA GLY A 201 2.22 3.78 -1.51
C GLY A 201 3.66 3.34 -1.57
N ALA A 202 4.22 3.05 -0.40
CA ALA A 202 5.59 2.59 -0.19
C ALA A 202 5.77 1.07 -0.44
N GLY A 203 4.69 0.32 -0.69
CA GLY A 203 4.75 -1.08 -1.10
C GLY A 203 5.52 -2.00 -0.15
N ILE A 204 6.07 -3.10 -0.68
CA ILE A 204 7.01 -4.01 0.00
C ILE A 204 8.16 -4.31 -0.96
N GLU A 205 9.42 -4.17 -0.51
CA GLU A 205 10.63 -4.61 -1.25
C GLU A 205 10.66 -4.20 -2.75
N ASP A 206 10.72 -2.88 -3.03
CA ASP A 206 10.75 -2.27 -4.37
C ASP A 206 9.48 -2.48 -5.23
N ASN A 207 8.38 -2.89 -4.61
CA ASN A 207 7.08 -3.08 -5.24
C ASN A 207 6.10 -1.96 -4.87
N GLU A 208 6.57 -0.72 -5.03
CA GLU A 208 5.87 0.52 -4.68
C GLU A 208 4.79 0.86 -5.73
N VAL A 209 3.80 1.65 -5.35
CA VAL A 209 2.72 2.07 -6.25
C VAL A 209 2.88 3.54 -6.54
N ASN A 210 3.03 3.92 -7.81
CA ASN A 210 3.20 5.32 -8.20
C ASN A 210 4.33 6.01 -7.43
N GLU A 211 5.48 5.34 -7.27
CA GLU A 211 6.69 5.88 -6.65
C GLU A 211 7.87 5.64 -7.63
N PRO A 212 8.33 6.69 -8.33
CA PRO A 212 7.88 8.08 -8.20
C PRO A 212 6.50 8.34 -8.80
N ILE A 213 5.82 9.39 -8.31
CA ILE A 213 4.67 9.94 -9.02
C ILE A 213 5.18 10.77 -10.19
N ARG A 214 4.71 10.47 -11.40
CA ARG A 214 4.97 11.30 -12.57
C ARG A 214 3.89 12.36 -12.75
N MET A 215 4.31 13.60 -12.99
CA MET A 215 3.41 14.75 -13.10
C MET A 215 3.82 15.68 -14.24
N ARG A 216 2.83 16.42 -14.75
CA ARG A 216 3.02 17.43 -15.78
C ARG A 216 2.22 18.69 -15.45
N ALA A 217 2.90 19.83 -15.44
CA ALA A 217 2.27 21.14 -15.34
C ALA A 217 2.50 21.95 -16.62
N ARG A 218 1.46 22.63 -17.08
CA ARG A 218 1.44 23.46 -18.29
C ARG A 218 1.01 24.87 -17.91
N PHE A 219 1.84 25.84 -18.27
CA PHE A 219 1.64 27.26 -18.00
C PHE A 219 1.41 27.97 -19.32
N ILE A 220 0.26 28.61 -19.47
CA ILE A 220 -0.16 29.27 -20.71
C ILE A 220 -0.23 30.77 -20.46
N ASP A 221 0.48 31.54 -21.29
CA ASP A 221 0.31 32.98 -21.31
C ASP A 221 -0.95 33.36 -22.12
N PRO A 222 -1.99 33.95 -21.49
CA PRO A 222 -3.19 34.39 -22.21
C PRO A 222 -2.95 35.63 -23.10
N ASP A 223 -1.91 36.43 -22.83
CA ASP A 223 -1.65 37.71 -23.51
C ASP A 223 -0.78 37.56 -24.78
N ASN A 224 -0.09 36.42 -24.97
CA ASN A 224 0.89 36.23 -26.04
C ASN A 224 0.68 34.93 -26.83
N ILE A 225 0.04 35.05 -28.00
CA ILE A 225 -0.19 33.92 -28.94
C ILE A 225 1.08 33.59 -29.76
N SER A 226 2.17 34.36 -29.63
CA SER A 226 3.30 34.34 -30.57
C SER A 226 4.67 33.93 -30.02
N SER A 227 4.95 33.95 -28.70
CA SER A 227 6.24 33.45 -28.15
C SER A 227 6.18 33.09 -26.66
N PRO A 228 6.63 31.88 -26.23
CA PRO A 228 6.59 31.42 -24.82
C PRO A 228 7.70 32.03 -23.97
N SER A 229 8.32 33.11 -24.46
CA SER A 229 9.62 33.58 -23.99
C SER A 229 9.56 34.42 -22.72
N ASP A 230 8.38 34.90 -22.31
CA ASP A 230 8.19 35.86 -21.23
C ASP A 230 7.81 35.23 -19.88
N ILE A 231 7.47 33.93 -19.82
CA ILE A 231 7.37 33.21 -18.55
C ILE A 231 8.77 33.08 -17.95
N GLU A 232 8.95 33.67 -16.77
CA GLU A 232 10.22 33.72 -16.06
C GLU A 232 10.29 32.72 -14.91
N THR A 233 9.17 32.48 -14.24
CA THR A 233 9.08 31.49 -13.15
C THR A 233 7.86 30.60 -13.25
N MET A 234 8.00 29.37 -12.76
CA MET A 234 6.94 28.39 -12.61
C MET A 234 6.99 27.79 -11.22
N TYR A 235 5.82 27.61 -10.60
CA TYR A 235 5.71 27.14 -9.23
C TYR A 235 4.77 25.94 -9.19
N VAL A 236 5.12 24.95 -8.37
CA VAL A 236 4.25 23.82 -8.03
C VAL A 236 4.26 23.65 -6.52
N TRP A 237 3.08 23.50 -5.93
CA TRP A 237 2.93 23.35 -4.48
C TRP A 237 1.89 22.29 -4.14
N PHE A 238 2.25 21.40 -3.22
CA PHE A 238 1.43 20.35 -2.67
C PHE A 238 1.01 20.73 -1.25
N SER A 239 -0.27 20.64 -0.94
CA SER A 239 -0.78 21.01 0.38
C SER A 239 -2.01 20.19 0.76
N LYS A 240 -2.04 19.67 1.99
CA LYS A 240 -3.25 19.06 2.56
C LYS A 240 -4.40 20.05 2.81
N SER A 241 -4.12 21.35 2.76
CA SER A 241 -5.13 22.42 2.85
C SER A 241 -5.53 22.91 1.46
N THR A 242 -6.81 23.29 1.30
CA THR A 242 -7.34 23.99 0.13
C THR A 242 -7.10 25.50 0.17
N SER A 243 -6.59 26.03 1.29
CA SER A 243 -6.19 27.43 1.40
C SER A 243 -4.93 27.71 0.59
N THR A 244 -4.81 28.95 0.09
CA THR A 244 -3.60 29.43 -0.60
C THR A 244 -2.33 29.11 0.19
N PRO A 245 -1.27 28.57 -0.46
CA PRO A 245 -0.01 28.23 0.18
C PRO A 245 0.66 29.39 0.94
N ASN A 246 1.33 29.09 2.07
CA ASN A 246 2.21 30.06 2.70
C ASN A 246 3.45 30.25 1.82
N THR A 247 3.50 31.36 1.10
CA THR A 247 4.45 31.57 0.00
C THR A 247 5.47 32.62 0.36
N PRO A 248 6.78 32.32 0.26
CA PRO A 248 7.80 33.33 0.41
C PRO A 248 7.58 34.52 -0.53
N LYS A 249 7.57 35.72 0.04
CA LYS A 249 7.44 36.97 -0.73
C LYS A 249 8.76 37.37 -1.39
N TYR A 250 9.89 36.86 -0.91
CA TYR A 250 11.21 37.19 -1.42
C TYR A 250 11.91 35.97 -2.01
N ILE A 251 12.88 36.18 -2.90
CA ILE A 251 13.80 35.16 -3.40
C ILE A 251 15.25 35.54 -3.05
N ASP A 252 16.16 34.57 -2.99
CA ASP A 252 17.60 34.78 -2.76
C ASP A 252 18.37 34.56 -4.08
N LEU A 253 18.36 35.58 -4.95
CA LEU A 253 18.95 35.47 -6.29
C LEU A 253 20.48 35.46 -6.23
N ASN A 254 21.04 36.23 -5.29
CA ASN A 254 22.48 36.36 -5.07
C ASN A 254 23.08 35.25 -4.17
N ASN A 255 22.25 34.35 -3.63
CA ASN A 255 22.63 33.24 -2.75
C ASN A 255 23.41 33.70 -1.50
N ASN A 256 23.03 34.85 -0.92
CA ASN A 256 23.71 35.45 0.23
C ASN A 256 22.92 35.36 1.54
N SER A 257 21.68 34.84 1.51
CA SER A 257 20.80 34.87 2.69
C SER A 257 21.33 34.03 3.87
N GLY A 258 22.16 33.03 3.59
CA GLY A 258 22.62 32.05 4.58
C GLY A 258 21.50 31.17 5.15
N GLN A 259 20.28 31.27 4.61
CA GLN A 259 19.13 30.51 5.08
C GLN A 259 19.16 29.08 4.54
N ALA A 260 18.74 28.12 5.35
CA ALA A 260 18.62 26.74 4.93
C ALA A 260 17.22 26.48 4.36
N ALA A 261 17.18 25.89 3.16
CA ALA A 261 15.97 25.35 2.54
C ALA A 261 15.23 24.40 3.48
N LYS A 262 13.98 24.72 3.82
CA LYS A 262 13.08 23.85 4.60
C LYS A 262 11.62 24.32 4.50
N THR A 263 10.70 23.36 4.47
CA THR A 263 9.27 23.62 4.59
C THR A 263 8.88 23.96 6.04
N ALA A 264 7.69 24.54 6.21
CA ALA A 264 7.14 24.86 7.52
C ALA A 264 6.56 23.62 8.24
N THR A 265 5.96 22.71 7.48
CA THR A 265 5.29 21.50 7.98
C THR A 265 5.60 20.29 7.10
N TYR A 266 5.25 19.10 7.56
CA TYR A 266 5.29 17.86 6.78
C TYR A 266 4.06 17.69 5.86
N ALA A 267 3.10 18.61 5.91
CA ALA A 267 1.82 18.55 5.19
C ALA A 267 1.76 19.49 3.98
N ALA A 268 2.85 20.21 3.70
CA ALA A 268 2.93 21.14 2.58
C ALA A 268 4.38 21.29 2.12
N PHE A 269 4.59 21.21 0.81
CA PHE A 269 5.88 21.38 0.17
C PHE A 269 5.70 21.86 -1.27
N GLY A 270 6.73 22.49 -1.84
CA GLY A 270 6.68 22.95 -3.21
C GLY A 270 8.01 23.52 -3.66
N PHE A 271 8.08 23.91 -4.92
CA PHE A 271 9.28 24.43 -5.55
C PHE A 271 8.94 25.51 -6.59
N LEU A 272 9.95 26.28 -6.93
CA LEU A 272 9.94 27.34 -7.93
C LEU A 272 11.05 27.02 -8.94
N MET A 273 10.75 27.00 -10.23
CA MET A 273 11.76 27.00 -11.30
C MET A 273 11.91 28.42 -11.85
N HIS A 274 13.12 28.98 -11.80
CA HIS A 274 13.44 30.31 -12.30
C HIS A 274 14.31 30.21 -13.55
N LYS A 275 13.99 30.98 -14.57
CA LYS A 275 14.74 31.04 -15.81
C LYS A 275 15.90 32.03 -15.70
N GLU A 276 17.08 31.51 -15.44
CA GLU A 276 18.32 32.28 -15.41
C GLU A 276 19.02 32.21 -16.78
N GLY A 277 18.79 33.25 -17.58
CA GLY A 277 19.22 33.28 -18.98
C GLY A 277 18.50 32.20 -19.80
N GLY A 278 19.23 31.18 -20.24
CA GLY A 278 18.70 30.06 -21.03
C GLY A 278 18.34 28.81 -20.21
N THR A 279 18.61 28.80 -18.90
CA THR A 279 18.55 27.60 -18.06
C THR A 279 17.51 27.76 -16.96
N TRP A 280 16.82 26.68 -16.63
CA TRP A 280 15.90 26.64 -15.49
C TRP A 280 16.60 26.16 -14.24
N VAL A 281 16.51 26.94 -13.17
CA VAL A 281 17.14 26.70 -11.87
C VAL A 281 16.07 26.48 -10.81
N PRO A 282 16.14 25.41 -10.00
CA PRO A 282 15.19 25.17 -8.93
C PRO A 282 15.51 25.98 -7.68
N TYR A 283 14.45 26.45 -7.06
CA TYR A 283 14.40 27.12 -5.77
C TYR A 283 13.40 26.41 -4.88
N VAL A 284 13.73 26.33 -3.60
CA VAL A 284 12.94 25.67 -2.56
C VAL A 284 12.65 26.67 -1.45
N PRO A 285 11.50 26.56 -0.77
CA PRO A 285 11.16 27.51 0.26
C PRO A 285 12.07 27.35 1.48
N SER A 286 12.39 28.47 2.10
CA SER A 286 12.92 28.58 3.46
C SER A 286 11.87 29.33 4.26
N ILE A 287 11.00 28.58 4.96
CA ILE A 287 9.93 29.17 5.78
C ILE A 287 10.38 29.19 7.25
N LEU A 288 10.53 30.40 7.78
CA LEU A 288 10.87 30.68 9.18
C LEU A 288 9.63 31.07 10.00
N GLY A 289 8.47 31.26 9.35
CA GLY A 289 7.20 31.57 10.01
C GLY A 289 6.95 33.07 10.18
N SER A 290 7.74 33.92 9.53
CA SER A 290 7.50 35.35 9.39
C SER A 290 7.52 35.73 7.92
N SER A 291 6.50 36.43 7.44
CA SER A 291 6.37 36.79 6.02
C SER A 291 7.54 37.63 5.48
N ALA A 292 8.24 38.36 6.34
CA ALA A 292 9.45 39.12 5.99
C ALA A 292 10.73 38.27 6.00
N GLY A 293 10.74 37.12 6.69
CA GLY A 293 11.88 36.21 6.79
C GLY A 293 11.83 35.04 5.81
N ASP A 294 10.64 34.69 5.30
CA ASP A 294 10.44 33.58 4.37
C ASP A 294 11.00 33.93 2.98
N LYS A 295 11.89 33.08 2.46
CA LYS A 295 12.54 33.25 1.15
C LYS A 295 12.49 32.00 0.27
N TRP A 296 12.47 32.18 -1.04
CA TRP A 296 12.87 31.12 -1.98
C TRP A 296 14.39 31.07 -2.05
N VAL A 297 14.99 29.94 -1.72
CA VAL A 297 16.45 29.76 -1.73
C VAL A 297 16.87 28.77 -2.81
N ARG A 298 17.99 29.04 -3.47
CA ARG A 298 18.48 28.20 -4.57
C ARG A 298 18.73 26.78 -4.08
N ALA A 299 18.17 25.79 -4.76
CA ALA A 299 18.38 24.39 -4.44
C ALA A 299 19.68 23.87 -5.06
N ALA A 300 20.35 22.94 -4.37
CA ALA A 300 21.40 22.15 -5.00
C ALA A 300 20.75 21.28 -6.09
N TYR A 301 21.23 21.43 -7.34
CA TYR A 301 20.62 20.82 -8.52
C TYR A 301 21.66 20.03 -9.31
N THR A 302 21.56 18.71 -9.26
CA THR A 302 22.51 17.78 -9.87
C THR A 302 21.74 16.70 -10.60
N ASP A 303 22.14 16.36 -11.82
CA ASP A 303 21.50 15.32 -12.64
C ASP A 303 19.97 15.49 -12.76
N ASN A 304 19.53 16.75 -12.95
CA ASN A 304 18.13 17.17 -12.98
C ASN A 304 17.32 16.86 -11.71
N THR A 305 17.97 16.58 -10.58
CA THR A 305 17.30 16.29 -9.31
C THR A 305 17.65 17.35 -8.26
N PHE A 306 16.66 17.73 -7.46
CA PHE A 306 16.86 18.53 -6.25
C PHE A 306 15.97 18.01 -5.11
N THR A 307 16.35 18.31 -3.88
CA THR A 307 15.66 17.83 -2.68
C THR A 307 14.90 18.96 -2.00
N ILE A 308 13.65 18.72 -1.66
CA ILE A 308 12.89 19.56 -0.75
C ILE A 308 13.03 18.96 0.66
N LYS A 309 13.42 19.81 1.61
CA LYS A 309 13.66 19.40 3.00
C LYS A 309 12.47 19.74 3.88
N GLY A 310 12.16 18.86 4.82
CA GLY A 310 11.11 19.05 5.81
C GLY A 310 11.50 20.05 6.90
N PRO A 311 10.61 20.29 7.89
CA PRO A 311 10.85 21.24 8.98
C PRO A 311 12.09 20.93 9.83
N SER A 312 12.48 19.65 9.90
CA SER A 312 13.69 19.17 10.56
C SER A 312 14.99 19.47 9.81
N GLY A 313 14.90 19.95 8.56
CA GLY A 313 16.04 20.13 7.66
C GLY A 313 16.53 18.83 6.98
N LEU A 314 15.85 17.71 7.22
CA LEU A 314 16.10 16.43 6.55
C LEU A 314 15.33 16.35 5.22
N PRO A 315 15.82 15.57 4.23
CA PRO A 315 15.09 15.30 2.98
C PRO A 315 13.65 14.85 3.25
N LEU A 316 12.71 15.42 2.49
CA LEU A 316 11.28 15.10 2.56
C LEU A 316 10.80 14.47 1.25
N VAL A 317 11.13 15.11 0.13
CA VAL A 317 10.90 14.60 -1.22
C VAL A 317 12.06 14.96 -2.14
N ASN A 318 12.30 14.14 -3.16
CA ASN A 318 13.18 14.51 -4.28
C ASN A 318 12.34 14.80 -5.51
N ILE A 319 12.67 15.87 -6.21
CA ILE A 319 12.03 16.26 -7.47
C ILE A 319 13.04 16.03 -8.57
N HIS A 320 12.69 15.18 -9.54
CA HIS A 320 13.47 14.96 -10.74
C HIS A 320 12.78 15.59 -11.94
N ILE A 321 13.45 16.54 -12.60
CA ILE A 321 12.93 17.21 -13.79
C ILE A 321 13.23 16.34 -15.02
N ASN A 322 12.21 15.67 -15.53
CA ASN A 322 12.32 14.87 -16.75
C ASN A 322 12.60 15.78 -17.95
N ARG A 323 11.83 16.87 -18.07
CA ARG A 323 11.96 17.84 -19.15
C ARG A 323 11.22 19.14 -18.87
N ILE A 324 11.78 20.24 -19.37
CA ILE A 324 11.07 21.52 -19.52
C ILE A 324 11.02 21.87 -21.02
N ARG A 325 9.84 22.16 -21.56
CA ARG A 325 9.64 22.43 -23.01
C ARG A 325 8.69 23.59 -23.27
N ALA A 326 9.05 24.39 -24.26
CA ALA A 326 8.13 25.33 -24.89
C ALA A 326 7.35 24.61 -25.99
N ASN A 327 6.03 24.59 -25.90
CA ASN A 327 5.16 24.07 -26.96
C ASN A 327 4.62 25.25 -27.78
N GLY A 328 4.66 25.12 -29.11
CA GLY A 328 4.08 26.10 -30.03
C GLY A 328 2.74 25.65 -30.59
N TRP A 329 1.75 26.56 -30.56
CA TRP A 329 0.40 26.52 -31.15
C TRP A 329 -0.53 25.33 -30.73
N PRO A 330 -1.83 25.56 -30.47
CA PRO A 330 -2.58 26.81 -30.61
C PRO A 330 -2.41 27.80 -29.45
N ALA A 331 -1.88 27.34 -28.31
CA ALA A 331 -1.45 28.19 -27.21
C ALA A 331 0.04 27.95 -26.95
N VAL A 332 0.77 29.04 -26.93
CA VAL A 332 2.16 29.10 -26.55
C VAL A 332 2.25 28.76 -25.06
N ALA A 333 2.86 27.62 -24.72
CA ALA A 333 2.86 27.11 -23.35
C ALA A 333 4.26 26.69 -22.91
N GLN A 334 4.59 26.97 -21.65
CA GLN A 334 5.74 26.39 -20.97
C GLN A 334 5.28 25.17 -20.17
N GLU A 335 5.89 24.01 -20.42
CA GLU A 335 5.55 22.77 -19.73
C GLU A 335 6.73 22.22 -18.96
N ILE A 336 6.46 21.67 -17.77
CA ILE A 336 7.39 20.92 -16.93
C ILE A 336 6.84 19.51 -16.70
N ASP A 337 7.63 18.50 -17.06
CA ASP A 337 7.39 17.08 -16.78
C ASP A 337 8.41 16.68 -15.70
N PHE A 338 7.92 16.16 -14.57
CA PHE A 338 8.74 15.86 -13.41
C PHE A 338 8.21 14.67 -12.61
N ASN A 339 9.11 14.07 -11.84
CA ASN A 339 8.83 12.97 -10.93
C ASN A 339 8.98 13.45 -9.49
N VAL A 340 8.08 13.01 -8.61
CA VAL A 340 8.15 13.23 -7.17
C VAL A 340 8.48 11.91 -6.50
N TYR A 341 9.58 11.88 -5.76
CA TYR A 341 9.99 10.73 -4.96
C TYR A 341 9.82 11.00 -3.47
N PHE A 342 9.10 10.15 -2.74
CA PHE A 342 8.92 10.30 -1.30
C PHE A 342 10.08 9.69 -0.50
N GLN A 343 10.27 10.18 0.72
CA GLN A 343 11.29 9.65 1.65
C GLN A 343 10.62 8.86 2.76
N THR A 344 10.89 7.57 2.90
CA THR A 344 10.27 6.71 3.92
C THR A 344 10.81 6.95 5.34
N ASN A 345 12.06 7.42 5.47
CA ASN A 345 12.69 7.70 6.78
C ASN A 345 12.22 9.02 7.42
N ASN A 346 11.70 9.95 6.62
CA ASN A 346 11.19 11.25 7.07
C ASN A 346 10.02 11.64 6.17
N PRO A 347 8.91 10.89 6.23
CA PRO A 347 7.86 10.97 5.23
C PRO A 347 7.08 12.27 5.31
N VAL A 348 6.51 12.63 4.17
CA VAL A 348 5.38 13.57 4.14
C VAL A 348 4.23 12.98 4.97
N GLN A 349 3.36 13.82 5.48
CA GLN A 349 2.19 13.32 6.20
C GLN A 349 1.22 12.64 5.23
N ASP A 350 0.76 11.43 5.52
CA ASP A 350 -0.21 10.74 4.65
C ASP A 350 -1.53 11.51 4.50
N GLY A 351 -2.23 11.28 3.39
CA GLY A 351 -3.55 11.79 3.06
C GLY A 351 -3.60 12.53 1.73
N LEU A 352 -4.73 13.20 1.49
CA LEU A 352 -4.98 13.93 0.25
C LEU A 352 -4.20 15.25 0.18
N TYR A 353 -3.44 15.45 -0.89
CA TYR A 353 -2.75 16.68 -1.23
C TYR A 353 -3.46 17.37 -2.40
N ASN A 354 -3.82 18.63 -2.17
CA ASN A 354 -4.25 19.55 -3.22
C ASN A 354 -3.00 20.10 -3.92
N ILE A 355 -3.10 20.27 -5.24
CA ILE A 355 -1.99 20.76 -6.05
C ILE A 355 -2.31 22.18 -6.51
N PHE A 356 -1.40 23.09 -6.22
CA PHE A 356 -1.44 24.47 -6.66
C PHE A 356 -0.33 24.71 -7.68
N GLY A 357 -0.61 25.56 -8.66
CA GLY A 357 0.41 26.11 -9.52
C GLY A 357 0.31 27.62 -9.65
N MET A 358 1.42 28.22 -10.02
CA MET A 358 1.54 29.65 -10.30
C MET A 358 2.67 29.82 -11.31
N ALA A 359 2.68 30.91 -12.04
CA ALA A 359 3.82 31.31 -12.85
C ALA A 359 3.86 32.83 -12.89
N ASN A 360 5.05 33.40 -13.02
CA ASN A 360 5.20 34.84 -13.19
C ASN A 360 5.94 35.13 -14.49
N LYS A 361 5.53 36.23 -15.12
CA LYS A 361 6.33 36.90 -16.15
C LYS A 361 7.35 37.82 -15.50
N THR A 362 8.25 38.39 -16.28
CA THR A 362 9.32 39.27 -15.78
C THR A 362 8.86 40.37 -14.83
N PHE A 363 7.77 41.08 -15.15
CA PHE A 363 7.23 42.13 -14.28
C PHE A 363 6.41 41.61 -13.09
N GLY A 364 5.83 40.41 -13.18
CA GLY A 364 5.13 39.76 -12.05
C GLY A 364 6.08 39.11 -11.06
N PHE A 365 7.33 38.87 -11.47
CA PHE A 365 8.36 38.26 -10.66
C PHE A 365 9.06 39.31 -9.79
N THR A 366 10.21 39.85 -10.17
CA THR A 366 11.01 40.77 -9.35
C THR A 366 11.16 42.15 -10.00
N PRO A 367 10.21 43.09 -9.79
CA PRO A 367 10.20 44.37 -10.50
C PRO A 367 11.46 45.20 -10.25
N TYR A 368 11.91 45.32 -9.00
CA TYR A 368 13.08 46.13 -8.64
C TYR A 368 14.36 45.69 -9.37
N ASP A 369 14.54 44.37 -9.53
CA ASP A 369 15.75 43.78 -10.10
C ASP A 369 15.81 43.90 -11.63
N ASN A 370 14.69 44.21 -12.29
CA ASN A 370 14.63 44.37 -13.75
C ASN A 370 15.27 45.69 -14.26
N TYR A 371 15.56 46.63 -13.36
CA TYR A 371 16.00 47.99 -13.72
C TYR A 371 17.45 48.32 -13.33
N ASP A 372 18.31 47.31 -13.16
CA ASP A 372 19.75 47.50 -12.90
C ASP A 372 20.45 48.42 -13.91
N ALA A 373 20.00 48.40 -15.17
CA ALA A 373 20.52 49.24 -16.25
C ALA A 373 19.96 50.67 -16.26
N TYR A 374 18.98 50.99 -15.41
CA TYR A 374 18.27 52.27 -15.36
C TYR A 374 18.21 52.79 -13.90
N PRO A 375 19.31 53.30 -13.34
CA PRO A 375 19.42 53.68 -11.92
C PRO A 375 18.31 54.64 -11.46
N GLU A 376 17.91 55.60 -12.30
CA GLU A 376 16.89 56.59 -11.98
C GLU A 376 15.49 55.97 -11.89
N VAL A 377 15.20 54.97 -12.72
CA VAL A 377 13.94 54.20 -12.67
C VAL A 377 13.95 53.27 -11.45
N LYS A 378 15.11 52.67 -11.16
CA LYS A 378 15.31 51.76 -10.04
C LYS A 378 15.14 52.45 -8.69
N GLU A 379 15.55 53.71 -8.57
CA GLU A 379 15.33 54.54 -7.38
C GLU A 379 13.83 54.69 -7.08
N VAL A 380 13.04 55.09 -8.09
CA VAL A 380 11.59 55.31 -7.92
C VAL A 380 10.84 54.00 -7.68
N ILE A 381 11.22 52.90 -8.35
CA ILE A 381 10.61 51.58 -8.10
C ILE A 381 10.95 51.06 -6.70
N GLY A 382 12.10 51.45 -6.14
CA GLY A 382 12.51 51.13 -4.77
C GLY A 382 11.54 51.62 -3.70
N ASP A 383 10.71 52.64 -3.98
CA ASP A 383 9.66 53.11 -3.08
C ASP A 383 8.48 52.12 -2.97
N TYR A 384 8.31 51.25 -3.96
CA TYR A 384 7.19 50.32 -4.08
C TYR A 384 7.58 48.86 -3.88
N TYR A 385 8.77 48.47 -4.32
CA TYR A 385 9.27 47.10 -4.28
C TYR A 385 10.71 47.07 -3.78
N ALA A 386 10.97 46.26 -2.76
CA ALA A 386 12.32 46.00 -2.29
C ALA A 386 13.09 45.08 -3.25
N PRO A 387 14.44 45.04 -3.16
CA PRO A 387 15.24 44.05 -3.88
C PRO A 387 14.77 42.62 -3.62
N GLU A 388 14.73 41.80 -4.67
CA GLU A 388 14.31 40.40 -4.64
C GLU A 388 12.87 40.16 -4.15
N GLU A 389 12.04 41.21 -4.10
CA GLU A 389 10.63 41.13 -3.74
C GLU A 389 9.79 40.65 -4.92
N ILE A 390 9.02 39.58 -4.70
CA ILE A 390 8.13 39.01 -5.71
C ILE A 390 6.80 39.77 -5.70
N ARG A 391 6.42 40.39 -6.83
CA ARG A 391 5.16 41.14 -6.97
C ARG A 391 3.94 40.23 -6.85
N ASP A 392 3.84 39.23 -7.72
CA ASP A 392 2.69 38.32 -7.81
C ASP A 392 2.90 37.03 -7.01
N TYR A 393 3.44 37.15 -5.79
CA TYR A 393 3.81 36.00 -4.95
C TYR A 393 2.63 35.16 -4.43
N ASN A 394 1.40 35.66 -4.54
CA ASN A 394 0.21 35.04 -3.96
C ASN A 394 -0.90 34.71 -4.98
N LYS A 395 -0.58 34.66 -6.28
CA LYS A 395 -1.52 34.41 -7.37
C LYS A 395 -1.69 32.91 -7.68
N TRP A 396 -1.86 32.09 -6.65
CA TRP A 396 -1.99 30.64 -6.80
C TRP A 396 -3.30 30.24 -7.47
N TYR A 397 -3.19 29.30 -8.39
CA TYR A 397 -4.31 28.56 -8.94
C TYR A 397 -4.39 27.19 -8.27
N LEU A 398 -5.50 26.91 -7.58
CA LEU A 398 -5.82 25.56 -7.11
C LEU A 398 -6.27 24.75 -8.32
N THR A 399 -5.49 23.72 -8.67
CA THR A 399 -5.81 22.85 -9.80
C THR A 399 -6.98 21.93 -9.47
N SER A 400 -7.61 21.34 -10.48
CA SER A 400 -8.62 20.29 -10.27
C SER A 400 -8.01 18.93 -9.93
N SER A 401 -6.68 18.83 -9.84
CA SER A 401 -5.96 17.60 -9.53
C SER A 401 -5.61 17.54 -8.05
N ASP A 402 -5.80 16.37 -7.47
CA ASP A 402 -5.38 16.01 -6.12
C ASP A 402 -4.72 14.63 -6.16
N TRP A 403 -4.01 14.28 -5.07
CA TRP A 403 -3.34 13.00 -4.96
C TRP A 403 -3.26 12.53 -3.51
N ASN A 404 -3.53 11.25 -3.26
CA ASN A 404 -3.35 10.68 -1.92
C ASN A 404 -1.96 10.09 -1.77
N VAL A 405 -1.28 10.44 -0.69
CA VAL A 405 -0.02 9.80 -0.32
C VAL A 405 -0.28 8.93 0.90
N ASP A 406 0.05 7.65 0.84
CA ASP A 406 -0.13 6.71 1.94
C ASP A 406 1.09 5.81 2.09
N LEU A 407 2.03 6.20 2.95
CA LEU A 407 3.34 5.52 3.05
C LEU A 407 3.41 4.54 4.23
N HIS A 408 2.27 4.25 4.87
CA HIS A 408 2.20 3.37 6.03
C HIS A 408 1.42 2.11 5.70
N ASN A 409 1.93 0.97 6.19
CA ASN A 409 1.28 -0.31 5.95
C ASN A 409 0.01 -0.47 6.81
N PRO A 410 -0.99 -1.21 6.31
CA PRO A 410 -2.10 -1.65 7.13
C PRO A 410 -1.64 -2.59 8.26
N SER A 411 -2.50 -2.80 9.24
CA SER A 411 -2.23 -3.64 10.42
C SER A 411 -3.27 -4.74 10.59
N ILE A 412 -2.83 -5.93 11.01
CA ILE A 412 -3.70 -7.05 11.41
C ILE A 412 -3.83 -7.03 12.93
N ASN A 413 -5.00 -6.66 13.44
CA ASN A 413 -5.25 -6.51 14.87
C ASN A 413 -5.70 -7.82 15.51
N SER A 414 -6.39 -8.66 14.75
CA SER A 414 -6.79 -10.00 15.16
C SER A 414 -6.95 -10.89 13.93
N PHE A 415 -6.42 -12.11 14.03
CA PHE A 415 -6.70 -13.18 13.10
C PHE A 415 -6.74 -14.49 13.91
N VAL A 416 -7.91 -15.12 13.99
CA VAL A 416 -8.12 -16.29 14.86
C VAL A 416 -8.99 -17.35 14.18
N VAL A 417 -8.80 -18.60 14.57
CA VAL A 417 -9.60 -19.75 14.11
C VAL A 417 -10.44 -20.31 15.26
N SER A 418 -11.64 -20.78 14.94
CA SER A 418 -12.55 -21.43 15.89
C SER A 418 -13.32 -22.55 15.21
N VAL A 419 -13.75 -23.57 15.96
CA VAL A 419 -14.66 -24.61 15.44
C VAL A 419 -16.10 -24.21 15.75
N VAL A 420 -16.95 -24.18 14.73
CA VAL A 420 -18.35 -23.75 14.85
C VAL A 420 -19.29 -24.93 15.03
N ASP A 421 -19.02 -26.04 14.34
CA ASP A 421 -19.81 -27.27 14.44
C ASP A 421 -18.97 -28.53 14.09
N LYS A 422 -19.61 -29.58 13.55
CA LYS A 422 -18.97 -30.87 13.28
C LYS A 422 -17.96 -30.84 12.15
N THR A 423 -18.10 -29.94 11.19
CA THR A 423 -17.25 -29.85 10.00
C THR A 423 -16.79 -28.43 9.69
N ASN A 424 -17.40 -27.42 10.33
CA ASN A 424 -17.09 -26.02 10.03
C ASN A 424 -15.99 -25.43 10.93
N LEU A 425 -14.93 -24.93 10.29
CA LEU A 425 -13.96 -24.00 10.85
C LEU A 425 -14.34 -22.57 10.51
N ARG A 426 -14.19 -21.64 11.46
CA ARG A 426 -14.36 -20.20 11.23
C ARG A 426 -13.09 -19.44 11.52
N PHE A 427 -12.59 -18.76 10.50
CA PHE A 427 -11.49 -17.81 10.56
C PHE A 427 -12.07 -16.41 10.66
N THR A 428 -11.74 -15.69 11.72
CA THR A 428 -12.23 -14.32 11.97
C THR A 428 -11.05 -13.37 11.93
N TRP A 429 -11.22 -12.22 11.28
CA TRP A 429 -10.18 -11.21 11.15
C TRP A 429 -10.69 -9.80 11.46
N THR A 430 -9.74 -8.97 11.89
CA THR A 430 -9.87 -7.53 12.05
C THR A 430 -8.58 -6.88 11.58
N LEU A 431 -8.65 -6.14 10.48
CA LEU A 431 -7.59 -5.32 9.93
C LEU A 431 -7.94 -3.85 10.07
N THR A 432 -6.94 -3.00 10.21
CA THR A 432 -7.11 -1.54 10.26
C THR A 432 -6.01 -0.85 9.47
N ASP A 433 -6.30 0.37 9.03
CA ASP A 433 -5.38 1.22 8.29
C ASP A 433 -5.49 2.67 8.77
N ASN A 434 -4.44 3.47 8.61
CA ASN A 434 -4.41 4.90 8.98
C ASN A 434 -5.33 5.76 8.09
N LEU A 435 -5.57 5.37 6.84
CA LEU A 435 -6.48 6.04 5.92
C LEU A 435 -7.69 5.15 5.58
N ALA A 436 -7.49 4.12 4.77
CA ALA A 436 -8.54 3.21 4.34
C ALA A 436 -7.98 1.92 3.72
N LEU A 437 -8.64 0.80 4.04
CA LEU A 437 -8.39 -0.46 3.36
C LEU A 437 -8.97 -0.46 1.94
N TYR A 438 -8.25 -1.09 1.02
CA TYR A 438 -8.71 -1.42 -0.32
C TYR A 438 -9.37 -2.79 -0.37
N GLY A 439 -8.71 -3.81 0.19
CA GLY A 439 -9.18 -5.18 0.04
C GLY A 439 -8.43 -6.21 0.87
N ILE A 440 -8.94 -7.43 0.86
CA ILE A 440 -8.40 -8.57 1.58
C ILE A 440 -8.41 -9.79 0.65
N VAL A 441 -7.31 -10.54 0.65
CA VAL A 441 -7.19 -11.83 -0.03
C VAL A 441 -6.95 -12.92 1.01
N GLY A 442 -7.73 -13.99 0.94
CA GLY A 442 -7.51 -15.20 1.73
C GLY A 442 -6.98 -16.31 0.84
N ASN A 443 -5.91 -16.97 1.24
CA ASN A 443 -5.37 -18.17 0.56
C ASN A 443 -5.40 -19.36 1.52
N LEU A 444 -5.64 -20.56 0.97
CA LEU A 444 -5.67 -21.79 1.75
C LEU A 444 -4.72 -22.82 1.13
N TYR A 445 -3.73 -23.23 1.91
CA TYR A 445 -2.76 -24.24 1.54
C TYR A 445 -2.85 -25.47 2.45
N ARG A 446 -2.20 -26.56 2.05
CA ARG A 446 -2.08 -27.80 2.82
C ARG A 446 -0.62 -28.23 2.97
N SER A 447 -0.36 -29.08 3.95
CA SER A 447 0.92 -29.78 4.08
C SER A 447 1.13 -30.80 2.95
N GLU A 448 2.40 -31.07 2.62
CA GLU A 448 2.81 -32.01 1.56
C GLU A 448 2.23 -33.41 1.79
N GLU A 449 2.25 -33.88 3.03
CA GLU A 449 1.77 -35.21 3.45
C GLU A 449 0.26 -35.44 3.23
N PHE A 450 -0.50 -34.38 2.93
CA PHE A 450 -1.95 -34.46 2.77
C PHE A 450 -2.39 -34.67 1.32
N GLU A 451 -2.09 -35.84 0.75
CA GLU A 451 -2.31 -36.11 -0.69
C GLU A 451 -3.78 -36.33 -1.10
N ASP A 452 -4.62 -36.90 -0.24
CA ASP A 452 -6.02 -37.28 -0.54
C ASP A 452 -7.06 -36.22 -0.08
N ILE A 453 -6.79 -34.94 -0.30
CA ILE A 453 -7.66 -33.85 0.18
C ILE A 453 -8.95 -33.74 -0.65
N GLN A 454 -10.11 -33.64 0.02
CA GLN A 454 -11.39 -33.30 -0.60
C GLN A 454 -11.57 -31.78 -0.65
N PRO A 455 -12.29 -31.24 -1.64
CA PRO A 455 -12.59 -29.81 -1.70
C PRO A 455 -13.35 -29.32 -0.45
N PHE A 456 -13.14 -28.07 -0.09
CA PHE A 456 -13.79 -27.35 1.02
C PHE A 456 -14.89 -26.45 0.46
N ASP A 457 -16.01 -26.36 1.17
CA ASP A 457 -17.04 -25.36 0.88
C ASP A 457 -16.80 -24.11 1.74
N VAL A 458 -16.99 -22.93 1.15
CA VAL A 458 -16.58 -21.66 1.77
C VAL A 458 -17.72 -20.66 1.78
N THR A 459 -17.94 -20.04 2.93
CA THR A 459 -18.86 -18.90 3.07
C THR A 459 -18.18 -17.72 3.75
N ILE A 460 -18.40 -16.50 3.24
CA ILE A 460 -17.75 -15.28 3.72
C ILE A 460 -18.79 -14.26 4.20
N SER A 461 -18.56 -13.71 5.39
CA SER A 461 -19.29 -12.57 5.94
C SER A 461 -18.37 -11.38 6.15
N SER A 462 -18.57 -10.33 5.36
CA SER A 462 -17.89 -9.04 5.37
C SER A 462 -18.75 -8.01 4.64
N ASP A 463 -18.42 -6.72 4.78
CA ASP A 463 -19.18 -5.61 4.17
C ASP A 463 -18.73 -5.28 2.74
N GLY A 464 -17.53 -5.71 2.33
CA GLY A 464 -17.01 -5.54 0.97
C GLY A 464 -17.63 -6.47 -0.10
N THR A 465 -17.32 -6.19 -1.37
CA THR A 465 -17.66 -7.04 -2.52
C THR A 465 -16.82 -8.31 -2.48
N LYS A 466 -17.47 -9.47 -2.50
CA LYS A 466 -16.82 -10.78 -2.31
C LYS A 466 -16.71 -11.53 -3.62
N ASP A 467 -15.56 -12.13 -3.84
CA ASP A 467 -15.31 -13.13 -4.85
C ASP A 467 -14.77 -14.38 -4.13
N ILE A 468 -15.44 -15.50 -4.28
CA ILE A 468 -15.23 -16.71 -3.46
C ILE A 468 -15.06 -17.89 -4.40
N ASN A 469 -13.91 -18.55 -4.31
CA ASN A 469 -13.67 -19.80 -5.01
C ASN A 469 -14.22 -20.93 -4.14
N THR A 470 -15.39 -21.45 -4.49
CA THR A 470 -16.02 -22.57 -3.77
C THR A 470 -16.74 -23.49 -4.77
N PRO A 471 -16.56 -24.82 -4.70
CA PRO A 471 -15.67 -25.55 -3.79
C PRO A 471 -14.18 -25.31 -4.07
N PHE A 472 -13.32 -25.38 -3.05
CA PHE A 472 -11.89 -25.08 -3.16
C PHE A 472 -11.02 -26.27 -2.76
N THR A 473 -10.00 -26.60 -3.55
CA THR A 473 -9.04 -27.68 -3.22
C THR A 473 -7.69 -27.08 -2.87
N PRO A 474 -7.25 -27.11 -1.60
CA PRO A 474 -5.96 -26.56 -1.20
C PRO A 474 -4.79 -27.25 -1.88
N LEU A 475 -3.84 -26.44 -2.31
CA LEU A 475 -2.57 -26.88 -2.89
C LEU A 475 -1.46 -26.84 -1.83
N VAL A 476 -0.36 -27.53 -2.10
CA VAL A 476 0.88 -27.30 -1.35
C VAL A 476 1.41 -25.93 -1.75
N GLN A 477 1.87 -25.14 -0.78
CA GLN A 477 2.52 -23.87 -1.06
C GLN A 477 3.91 -24.12 -1.66
N GLU A 478 4.15 -23.67 -2.90
CA GLU A 478 5.45 -23.79 -3.54
C GLU A 478 6.32 -22.53 -3.28
N SER A 479 7.65 -22.68 -3.35
CA SER A 479 8.61 -21.59 -3.09
C SER A 479 8.49 -20.38 -4.04
N GLY A 480 7.69 -20.48 -5.11
CA GLY A 480 7.43 -19.38 -6.05
C GLY A 480 6.01 -18.81 -5.98
N ASP A 481 5.17 -19.30 -5.07
CA ASP A 481 3.80 -18.82 -4.93
C ASP A 481 3.76 -17.46 -4.23
N ILE A 482 3.07 -16.50 -4.84
CA ILE A 482 2.80 -15.19 -4.24
C ILE A 482 1.47 -15.30 -3.47
N VAL A 483 1.59 -15.38 -2.14
CA VAL A 483 0.42 -15.41 -1.25
C VAL A 483 -0.25 -14.04 -1.23
N GLY A 484 -1.57 -13.99 -1.36
CA GLY A 484 -2.32 -12.73 -1.30
C GLY A 484 -2.47 -12.00 -2.63
N HIS A 485 -2.08 -12.59 -3.76
CA HIS A 485 -2.21 -11.95 -5.07
C HIS A 485 -3.68 -11.63 -5.42
N LEU A 486 -3.94 -10.39 -5.85
CA LEU A 486 -5.30 -9.86 -6.08
C LEU A 486 -5.96 -10.39 -7.34
N THR A 487 -5.19 -10.84 -8.34
CA THR A 487 -5.71 -11.21 -9.66
C THR A 487 -5.42 -12.67 -10.05
N ASP A 488 -4.66 -13.40 -9.24
CA ASP A 488 -4.37 -14.82 -9.53
C ASP A 488 -5.55 -15.70 -9.12
N ASP A 489 -5.73 -16.84 -9.78
CA ASP A 489 -6.82 -17.79 -9.50
C ASP A 489 -6.56 -18.69 -8.26
N LYS A 490 -5.46 -18.45 -7.53
CA LYS A 490 -5.03 -19.26 -6.37
C LYS A 490 -5.61 -18.81 -5.02
N TYR A 491 -6.40 -17.75 -4.97
CA TYR A 491 -7.06 -17.34 -3.72
C TYR A 491 -8.25 -18.22 -3.38
N LEU A 492 -8.52 -18.35 -2.08
CA LEU A 492 -9.77 -18.91 -1.56
C LEU A 492 -10.91 -17.90 -1.69
N PHE A 493 -10.62 -16.66 -1.31
CA PHE A 493 -11.53 -15.54 -1.46
C PHE A 493 -10.77 -14.23 -1.65
N ARG A 494 -11.45 -13.26 -2.24
CA ARG A 494 -11.03 -11.86 -2.37
C ARG A 494 -12.20 -10.96 -1.99
N ILE A 495 -11.91 -9.91 -1.23
CA ILE A 495 -12.90 -8.94 -0.76
C ILE A 495 -12.39 -7.55 -1.13
N ILE A 496 -13.17 -6.78 -1.90
CA ILE A 496 -12.82 -5.42 -2.33
C ILE A 496 -13.78 -4.41 -1.70
N GLY A 497 -13.26 -3.29 -1.21
CA GLY A 497 -14.02 -2.23 -0.53
C GLY A 497 -14.47 -2.61 0.88
N ASN A 498 -13.64 -3.34 1.64
CA ASN A 498 -13.97 -3.81 2.99
C ASN A 498 -13.60 -2.79 4.08
N ASP A 499 -14.28 -2.85 5.23
CA ASP A 499 -13.97 -2.05 6.43
C ASP A 499 -12.92 -2.69 7.36
N GLY A 500 -12.36 -3.83 6.94
CA GLY A 500 -11.32 -4.56 7.67
C GLY A 500 -11.83 -5.67 8.58
N THR A 501 -13.14 -5.83 8.76
CA THR A 501 -13.70 -6.89 9.62
C THR A 501 -14.43 -7.96 8.84
N GLY A 502 -14.40 -9.20 9.33
CA GLY A 502 -15.14 -10.29 8.71
C GLY A 502 -14.76 -11.68 9.22
N TYR A 503 -15.43 -12.68 8.65
CA TYR A 503 -15.07 -14.08 8.86
C TYR A 503 -15.34 -14.95 7.64
N ALA A 504 -14.56 -16.02 7.54
CA ALA A 504 -14.72 -17.11 6.59
C ALA A 504 -15.08 -18.38 7.34
N THR A 505 -16.12 -19.08 6.90
CA THR A 505 -16.44 -20.43 7.39
C THR A 505 -16.09 -21.45 6.32
N LEU A 506 -15.21 -22.38 6.65
CA LEU A 506 -14.77 -23.50 5.82
C LEU A 506 -15.43 -24.78 6.31
N ASP A 507 -16.21 -25.43 5.45
CA ASP A 507 -16.63 -26.81 5.68
C ASP A 507 -15.48 -27.74 5.26
N VAL A 508 -14.86 -28.41 6.23
CA VAL A 508 -13.74 -29.33 5.98
C VAL A 508 -14.21 -30.69 5.48
N ASN A 509 -15.52 -30.94 5.39
CA ASN A 509 -16.08 -32.22 4.99
C ASN A 509 -15.47 -33.38 5.81
N ASP A 510 -15.11 -34.48 5.16
CA ASP A 510 -14.46 -35.65 5.76
C ASP A 510 -12.93 -35.55 5.80
N ASN A 511 -12.35 -34.35 5.59
CA ASN A 511 -10.90 -34.18 5.67
C ASN A 511 -10.42 -34.37 7.12
N ARG A 512 -9.64 -35.43 7.35
CA ARG A 512 -9.12 -35.82 8.68
C ARG A 512 -7.62 -36.03 8.71
N LYS A 513 -6.91 -35.57 7.68
CA LYS A 513 -5.47 -35.78 7.53
C LYS A 513 -4.80 -34.43 7.33
N GLY A 514 -3.51 -34.38 7.67
CA GLY A 514 -2.66 -33.23 7.41
C GLY A 514 -3.02 -31.95 8.16
N ILE A 515 -2.31 -30.92 7.74
CA ILE A 515 -2.37 -29.57 8.28
C ILE A 515 -2.81 -28.64 7.15
N ILE A 516 -3.63 -27.65 7.46
CA ILE A 516 -4.00 -26.56 6.56
C ILE A 516 -3.42 -25.24 7.06
N TYR A 517 -3.08 -24.37 6.11
CA TYR A 517 -2.54 -23.04 6.36
C TYR A 517 -3.47 -22.02 5.72
N MET A 518 -4.14 -21.23 6.55
CA MET A 518 -5.00 -20.14 6.10
C MET A 518 -4.21 -18.84 6.19
N HIS A 519 -3.91 -18.24 5.04
CA HIS A 519 -3.26 -16.93 4.97
C HIS A 519 -4.31 -15.85 4.75
N ILE A 520 -4.06 -14.68 5.33
CA ILE A 520 -4.80 -13.46 5.06
C ILE A 520 -3.82 -12.36 4.67
N THR A 521 -4.15 -11.64 3.60
CA THR A 521 -3.36 -10.51 3.09
C THR A 521 -4.27 -9.31 2.94
N GLY A 522 -3.96 -8.22 3.62
CA GLY A 522 -4.69 -6.95 3.56
C GLY A 522 -3.95 -5.91 2.73
N PHE A 523 -4.72 -5.14 1.97
CA PHE A 523 -4.24 -4.04 1.13
C PHE A 523 -4.92 -2.75 1.57
N ASP A 524 -4.15 -1.67 1.69
CA ASP A 524 -4.69 -0.32 1.75
C ASP A 524 -4.89 0.27 0.35
N LYS A 525 -5.35 1.52 0.26
CA LYS A 525 -5.55 2.20 -1.03
C LYS A 525 -4.27 2.72 -1.68
N GLY A 526 -3.18 2.86 -0.92
CA GLY A 526 -1.83 3.09 -1.44
C GLY A 526 -1.21 1.82 -2.03
N GLY A 527 -1.81 0.65 -1.82
CA GLY A 527 -1.27 -0.63 -2.22
C GLY A 527 -0.19 -1.18 -1.29
N ASN A 528 -0.05 -0.61 -0.08
CA ASN A 528 0.78 -1.23 0.95
C ASN A 528 0.08 -2.48 1.49
N VAL A 529 0.89 -3.44 1.92
CA VAL A 529 0.43 -4.80 2.19
C VAL A 529 0.81 -5.25 3.60
N VAL A 530 -0.08 -6.04 4.21
CA VAL A 530 0.19 -6.78 5.44
C VAL A 530 -0.32 -8.21 5.29
N SER A 531 0.39 -9.19 5.84
CA SER A 531 -0.01 -10.59 5.77
C SER A 531 0.24 -11.35 7.06
N ASP A 532 -0.63 -12.30 7.36
CA ASP A 532 -0.45 -13.26 8.47
C ASP A 532 -1.04 -14.61 8.08
N TYR A 533 -0.77 -15.66 8.87
CA TYR A 533 -1.31 -16.99 8.63
C TYR A 533 -1.65 -17.74 9.92
N ILE A 534 -2.61 -18.65 9.80
CA ILE A 534 -2.97 -19.60 10.86
C ILE A 534 -2.74 -21.01 10.34
N GLU A 535 -2.04 -21.80 11.16
CA GLU A 535 -1.92 -23.23 11.00
C GLU A 535 -3.05 -23.94 11.74
N PHE A 536 -3.68 -24.92 11.11
CA PHE A 536 -4.67 -25.78 11.75
C PHE A 536 -4.46 -27.25 11.40
N ASP A 537 -4.24 -28.09 12.41
CA ASP A 537 -4.11 -29.53 12.25
C ASP A 537 -5.49 -30.19 12.18
N LEU A 538 -5.79 -30.89 11.07
CA LEU A 538 -7.04 -31.61 10.88
C LEU A 538 -6.98 -33.06 11.40
N ARG A 539 -5.83 -33.58 11.83
CA ARG A 539 -5.65 -34.99 12.20
C ARG A 539 -6.34 -35.37 13.50
N ASP A 540 -6.89 -36.58 13.58
CA ASP A 540 -7.17 -37.19 14.88
C ASP A 540 -5.87 -37.39 15.66
N TRP A 541 -5.96 -37.35 16.99
CA TRP A 541 -4.81 -37.45 17.86
C TRP A 541 -5.03 -38.46 18.98
N MET A 542 -3.94 -38.87 19.60
CA MET A 542 -3.92 -39.81 20.72
C MET A 542 -3.30 -39.18 21.97
N ALA A 543 -3.66 -39.74 23.13
CA ALA A 543 -3.03 -39.41 24.40
C ALA A 543 -2.62 -40.68 25.14
N THR A 544 -1.45 -40.68 25.76
CA THR A 544 -0.95 -41.87 26.46
C THR A 544 -0.34 -41.55 27.80
N GLN A 545 -0.41 -42.50 28.73
CA GLN A 545 0.11 -42.36 30.08
C GLN A 545 0.73 -43.66 30.56
N GLY A 546 2.05 -43.64 30.74
CA GLY A 546 2.78 -44.72 31.42
C GLY A 546 3.51 -45.74 30.54
N GLY A 547 3.84 -45.42 29.28
CA GLY A 547 4.95 -46.05 28.55
C GLY A 547 4.68 -47.43 27.92
N LEU A 548 3.44 -47.74 27.52
CA LEU A 548 3.03 -49.09 27.11
C LEU A 548 2.43 -49.21 25.71
N LEU A 549 2.65 -48.20 24.87
CA LEU A 549 2.41 -48.29 23.44
C LEU A 549 3.73 -48.53 22.71
N PHE A 550 3.84 -49.65 22.01
CA PHE A 550 4.98 -49.96 21.15
C PHE A 550 4.51 -50.38 19.77
N SER A 551 5.09 -49.74 18.74
CA SER A 551 4.88 -50.12 17.35
C SER A 551 6.19 -50.13 16.57
N ARG A 552 6.60 -51.32 16.11
CA ARG A 552 7.86 -51.51 15.35
C ARG A 552 7.85 -50.81 13.99
N ASN A 553 6.69 -50.74 13.35
CA ASN A 553 6.54 -50.14 12.01
C ASN A 553 5.95 -48.72 12.07
N GLY A 554 5.99 -48.06 13.24
CA GLY A 554 5.44 -46.71 13.43
C GLY A 554 3.93 -46.65 13.70
N ILE A 555 3.42 -45.43 13.84
CA ILE A 555 2.00 -45.11 14.08
C ILE A 555 1.55 -44.04 13.08
N ASP A 556 0.27 -44.03 12.72
CA ASP A 556 -0.34 -43.06 11.80
C ASP A 556 -1.15 -41.96 12.52
N ILE A 557 -0.84 -41.69 13.79
CA ILE A 557 -1.60 -40.80 14.69
C ILE A 557 -0.65 -39.79 15.34
N THR A 558 -1.10 -38.54 15.48
CA THR A 558 -0.33 -37.48 16.16
C THR A 558 -0.70 -37.36 17.64
N SER A 559 0.10 -36.61 18.41
CA SER A 559 -0.27 -36.11 19.73
C SER A 559 -0.56 -34.60 19.67
N ARG A 560 -1.19 -34.04 20.70
CA ARG A 560 -1.54 -32.62 20.77
C ARG A 560 -1.47 -32.11 22.21
N THR A 561 -1.05 -30.86 22.34
CA THR A 561 -1.06 -30.15 23.62
C THR A 561 -2.44 -29.56 23.86
N LEU A 562 -2.96 -29.71 25.09
CA LEU A 562 -4.28 -29.20 25.46
C LEU A 562 -4.18 -27.78 26.01
N GLU A 563 -5.02 -26.89 25.50
CA GLU A 563 -5.10 -25.50 25.97
C GLU A 563 -5.85 -25.38 27.31
N ASP A 564 -6.96 -26.13 27.50
CA ASP A 564 -7.70 -26.18 28.77
C ASP A 564 -7.45 -27.50 29.53
N VAL A 565 -6.57 -27.41 30.53
CA VAL A 565 -6.19 -28.53 31.41
C VAL A 565 -7.33 -29.03 32.31
N ASN A 566 -8.45 -28.33 32.42
CA ASN A 566 -9.56 -28.75 33.28
C ASN A 566 -10.67 -29.50 32.52
N LEU A 567 -10.67 -29.42 31.19
CA LEU A 567 -11.68 -29.99 30.30
C LEU A 567 -11.97 -31.48 30.58
N TRP A 568 -10.92 -32.24 30.92
CA TRP A 568 -10.99 -33.70 31.09
C TRP A 568 -11.51 -34.15 32.46
N ASN A 569 -11.49 -33.27 33.47
CA ASN A 569 -11.82 -33.62 34.86
C ASN A 569 -13.24 -34.19 35.02
N THR A 570 -14.16 -33.80 34.14
CA THR A 570 -15.58 -34.18 34.19
C THR A 570 -15.92 -35.44 33.40
N LYS A 571 -14.97 -35.99 32.64
CA LYS A 571 -15.22 -37.09 31.69
C LYS A 571 -14.62 -38.39 32.21
N ALA A 572 -15.46 -39.42 32.35
CA ALA A 572 -15.02 -40.73 32.83
C ALA A 572 -13.92 -41.32 31.93
N LEU A 573 -13.02 -42.09 32.54
CA LEU A 573 -11.82 -42.71 31.93
C LEU A 573 -10.71 -41.71 31.60
N ILE A 574 -11.01 -40.55 31.01
CA ILE A 574 -10.00 -39.54 30.69
C ILE A 574 -9.64 -38.63 31.87
N ASN A 575 -10.51 -38.49 32.87
CA ASN A 575 -10.21 -37.78 34.12
C ASN A 575 -9.10 -38.44 34.97
N LYS A 576 -8.60 -39.61 34.54
CA LYS A 576 -7.44 -40.30 35.11
C LYS A 576 -6.11 -39.83 34.51
N PHE A 577 -6.17 -39.17 33.36
CA PHE A 577 -5.01 -38.57 32.73
C PHE A 577 -4.75 -37.22 33.37
N ASN A 578 -3.48 -36.87 33.51
CA ASN A 578 -3.10 -35.49 33.75
C ASN A 578 -2.92 -34.81 32.38
N PRO A 579 -3.78 -33.87 31.98
CA PRO A 579 -3.73 -33.21 30.66
C PRO A 579 -2.37 -32.60 30.32
N ILE A 580 -1.64 -32.11 31.33
CA ILE A 580 -0.30 -31.52 31.17
C ILE A 580 0.74 -32.58 30.77
N THR A 581 0.56 -33.82 31.22
CA THR A 581 1.46 -34.95 30.90
C THR A 581 0.87 -35.93 29.90
N ALA A 582 -0.35 -35.67 29.41
CA ALA A 582 -1.08 -36.53 28.48
C ALA A 582 -0.57 -36.41 27.04
N ASP A 583 0.34 -35.48 26.78
CA ASP A 583 1.02 -35.23 25.50
C ASP A 583 2.54 -35.42 25.59
N VAL A 584 2.99 -36.40 26.37
CA VAL A 584 4.41 -36.56 26.66
C VAL A 584 4.79 -37.99 26.36
N SER A 585 5.17 -38.24 25.10
CA SER A 585 5.53 -39.55 24.54
C SER A 585 6.65 -40.23 25.34
N SER A 586 6.31 -40.86 26.46
CA SER A 586 7.18 -41.78 27.20
C SER A 586 7.32 -43.14 26.48
N GLU A 587 7.05 -43.17 25.18
CA GLU A 587 6.66 -44.36 24.43
C GLU A 587 7.56 -44.58 23.21
N LEU A 588 7.91 -45.85 23.01
CA LEU A 588 8.82 -46.33 21.98
C LEU A 588 8.09 -46.36 20.63
N VAL A 589 8.11 -45.25 19.90
CA VAL A 589 7.60 -45.17 18.51
C VAL A 589 8.79 -45.26 17.56
N ALA A 590 8.88 -46.35 16.79
CA ALA A 590 9.93 -46.49 15.79
C ALA A 590 9.65 -45.57 14.59
N ASP A 591 10.52 -44.60 14.36
CA ASP A 591 10.54 -43.74 13.17
C ASP A 591 11.35 -44.40 12.04
N SER A 592 10.96 -44.16 10.78
CA SER A 592 11.51 -44.78 9.56
C SER A 592 12.73 -44.05 8.98
N THR A 593 13.49 -43.33 9.80
CA THR A 593 14.67 -42.58 9.34
C THR A 593 15.84 -43.50 8.93
N LEU A 594 16.56 -43.12 7.87
CA LEU A 594 17.65 -43.90 7.25
C LEU A 594 18.92 -44.03 8.11
N VAL A 595 18.96 -43.44 9.31
CA VAL A 595 20.14 -43.40 10.17
C VAL A 595 19.81 -44.05 11.51
N ALA A 596 20.46 -45.18 11.82
CA ALA A 596 20.33 -45.86 13.10
C ALA A 596 20.95 -45.00 14.23
N PRO A 597 20.19 -44.55 15.22
CA PRO A 597 20.71 -43.82 16.37
C PRO A 597 21.49 -44.74 17.32
N THR A 598 22.49 -44.19 18.00
CA THR A 598 23.35 -44.95 18.96
C THR A 598 22.86 -44.91 20.41
N ALA A 599 21.85 -44.09 20.74
CA ALA A 599 21.25 -43.97 22.08
C ALA A 599 19.81 -43.41 22.00
N PRO A 600 18.96 -43.63 23.03
CA PRO A 600 17.71 -42.90 23.19
C PRO A 600 17.99 -41.39 23.24
N ASP A 601 17.29 -40.61 22.41
CA ASP A 601 17.42 -39.15 22.40
C ASP A 601 16.31 -38.55 23.26
N LYS A 602 16.69 -37.74 24.24
CA LYS A 602 15.74 -37.06 25.12
C LYS A 602 15.27 -35.81 24.40
N SER A 603 13.96 -35.69 24.14
CA SER A 603 13.44 -34.49 23.50
C SER A 603 13.81 -33.25 24.30
N ASN A 604 14.51 -32.31 23.66
CA ASN A 604 14.97 -31.05 24.26
C ASN A 604 13.80 -30.12 24.66
N VAL A 605 12.61 -30.39 24.12
CA VAL A 605 11.40 -29.58 24.32
C VAL A 605 10.57 -30.11 25.48
N ILE A 606 10.48 -31.44 25.64
CA ILE A 606 9.49 -32.07 26.53
C ILE A 606 10.07 -33.13 27.47
N ASP A 607 11.39 -33.32 27.50
CA ASP A 607 12.09 -34.22 28.42
C ASP A 607 11.67 -35.72 28.34
N SER A 608 10.92 -36.10 27.30
CA SER A 608 10.54 -37.48 27.01
C SER A 608 11.66 -38.23 26.26
N TYR A 609 11.72 -39.56 26.39
CA TYR A 609 12.63 -40.38 25.60
C TYR A 609 11.91 -40.81 24.32
N MET A 610 12.19 -40.13 23.20
CA MET A 610 11.88 -40.68 21.88
C MET A 610 12.97 -41.69 21.54
N VAL A 611 12.60 -42.97 21.48
CA VAL A 611 13.49 -43.95 20.86
C VAL A 611 13.28 -43.87 19.35
N ARG A 612 14.05 -42.96 18.73
CA ARG A 612 14.45 -43.08 17.32
C ARG A 612 14.83 -44.54 17.03
N PRO A 613 14.63 -45.07 15.81
CA PRO A 613 14.53 -46.50 15.51
C PRO A 613 15.54 -47.36 16.29
N TYR A 614 15.06 -48.03 17.34
CA TYR A 614 15.82 -49.09 17.99
C TYR A 614 15.47 -50.37 17.28
N ASN A 615 16.40 -50.84 16.46
CA ASN A 615 16.29 -52.16 15.86
C ASN A 615 16.41 -53.18 17.00
N VAL A 616 15.27 -53.65 17.54
CA VAL A 616 15.24 -54.82 18.41
C VAL A 616 15.61 -56.01 17.53
N THR A 617 16.91 -56.20 17.28
CA THR A 617 17.43 -57.11 16.25
C THR A 617 17.11 -58.59 16.47
N ASP A 618 16.38 -58.96 17.52
CA ASP A 618 16.12 -60.36 17.88
C ASP A 618 14.64 -60.70 18.15
N LEU A 619 13.69 -59.76 18.09
CA LEU A 619 12.29 -60.06 18.41
C LEU A 619 11.44 -60.38 17.16
N GLN A 620 11.45 -61.65 16.78
CA GLN A 620 10.71 -62.16 15.61
C GLN A 620 9.22 -62.43 15.88
N SER A 621 8.86 -62.75 17.13
CA SER A 621 7.49 -63.14 17.49
C SER A 621 7.26 -63.04 19.00
N TYR A 622 6.40 -62.13 19.44
CA TYR A 622 5.85 -62.12 20.80
C TYR A 622 5.14 -63.44 21.09
N TYR A 623 4.36 -63.95 20.13
CA TYR A 623 3.63 -65.21 20.26
C TYR A 623 4.55 -66.35 20.65
N SER A 624 5.60 -66.59 19.86
CA SER A 624 6.51 -67.71 20.06
C SER A 624 7.30 -67.57 21.37
N ILE A 625 7.82 -66.38 21.66
CA ILE A 625 8.66 -66.12 22.84
C ILE A 625 7.86 -66.29 24.14
N LEU A 626 6.69 -65.65 24.21
CA LEU A 626 5.86 -65.68 25.42
C LEU A 626 5.16 -67.02 25.60
N LYS A 627 4.75 -67.70 24.51
CA LYS A 627 4.19 -69.05 24.58
C LYS A 627 5.21 -70.06 25.10
N ASN A 628 6.43 -70.03 24.57
CA ASN A 628 7.51 -70.90 25.06
C ASN A 628 7.83 -70.63 26.54
N SER A 629 7.82 -69.37 26.96
CA SER A 629 8.07 -68.99 28.36
C SER A 629 6.95 -69.46 29.29
N PHE A 630 5.69 -69.32 28.85
CA PHE A 630 4.53 -69.81 29.56
C PHE A 630 4.53 -71.34 29.70
N GLU A 631 4.78 -72.09 28.61
CA GLU A 631 4.80 -73.56 28.63
C GLU A 631 5.84 -74.11 29.61
N LYS A 632 7.02 -73.46 29.73
CA LYS A 632 8.05 -73.81 30.73
C LYS A 632 7.56 -73.67 32.17
N LYS A 633 6.64 -72.74 32.44
CA LYS A 633 6.10 -72.46 33.78
C LYS A 633 4.76 -73.11 34.05
N LYS A 634 4.06 -73.56 33.02
CA LYS A 634 2.67 -74.01 33.07
C LYS A 634 2.38 -75.01 34.20
N SER A 635 3.29 -75.94 34.46
CA SER A 635 3.18 -76.95 35.53
C SER A 635 3.22 -76.37 36.95
N SER A 636 3.79 -75.17 37.13
CA SER A 636 3.88 -74.46 38.41
C SER A 636 2.70 -73.52 38.68
N LEU A 637 1.80 -73.35 37.71
CA LEU A 637 0.69 -72.40 37.78
C LEU A 637 -0.63 -73.11 38.08
N GLN A 638 -1.49 -72.48 38.88
CA GLN A 638 -2.86 -72.93 39.09
C GLN A 638 -3.73 -72.48 37.91
N LEU A 639 -3.86 -73.36 36.92
CA LEU A 639 -4.53 -73.07 35.65
C LEU A 639 -5.88 -73.80 35.53
N ARG A 640 -6.82 -73.16 34.84
CA ARG A 640 -8.00 -73.84 34.28
C ARG A 640 -8.09 -73.54 32.79
N THR A 641 -7.98 -74.59 31.99
CA THR A 641 -8.02 -74.51 30.53
C THR A 641 -9.43 -74.23 30.04
N ILE A 642 -9.55 -73.24 29.15
CA ILE A 642 -10.73 -72.99 28.32
C ILE A 642 -10.65 -73.93 27.11
N PRO A 643 -11.75 -74.56 26.67
CA PRO A 643 -11.74 -75.46 25.51
C PRO A 643 -11.11 -74.82 24.26
N SER A 644 -10.19 -75.52 23.59
CA SER A 644 -9.53 -75.02 22.38
C SER A 644 -10.49 -74.78 21.19
N ALA A 645 -11.65 -75.45 21.21
CA ALA A 645 -12.73 -75.24 20.26
C ALA A 645 -13.41 -73.87 20.40
N THR A 646 -13.23 -73.15 21.51
CA THR A 646 -13.78 -71.80 21.71
C THR A 646 -13.31 -70.86 20.59
N THR A 647 -14.26 -70.30 19.86
CA THR A 647 -14.02 -69.30 18.79
C THR A 647 -14.38 -67.89 19.23
N THR A 648 -15.21 -67.75 20.26
CA THR A 648 -15.66 -66.46 20.78
C THR A 648 -15.61 -66.44 22.31
N LEU A 649 -15.07 -65.36 22.89
CA LEU A 649 -15.13 -65.07 24.32
C LEU A 649 -16.22 -64.02 24.59
N THR A 650 -17.23 -64.35 25.38
CA THR A 650 -18.33 -63.43 25.76
C THR A 650 -18.74 -63.65 27.20
N GLY A 651 -19.35 -62.64 27.83
CA GLY A 651 -19.78 -62.73 29.23
C GLY A 651 -18.59 -62.74 30.19
N ASN A 652 -18.75 -63.35 31.36
CA ASN A 652 -17.71 -63.38 32.39
C ASN A 652 -16.64 -64.45 32.11
N LEU A 653 -15.36 -64.10 32.27
CA LEU A 653 -14.24 -65.05 32.22
C LEU A 653 -14.36 -66.16 33.27
N VAL A 654 -14.85 -65.81 34.45
CA VAL A 654 -14.98 -66.69 35.62
C VAL A 654 -16.42 -66.63 36.13
N ASN A 655 -17.09 -67.78 36.20
CA ASN A 655 -18.44 -67.90 36.78
C ASN A 655 -18.43 -68.40 38.23
N ASP A 656 -17.24 -68.57 38.82
CA ASP A 656 -17.02 -69.08 40.17
C ASP A 656 -15.98 -68.23 40.92
N ALA A 657 -15.88 -68.37 42.23
CA ALA A 657 -14.93 -67.62 43.05
C ALA A 657 -13.48 -68.17 42.98
N SER A 658 -13.12 -68.96 41.97
CA SER A 658 -11.79 -69.60 41.90
C SER A 658 -10.68 -68.59 41.59
N LEU A 659 -9.55 -68.72 42.29
CA LEU A 659 -8.33 -67.94 42.04
C LEU A 659 -7.50 -68.46 40.86
N ASN A 660 -7.99 -69.49 40.15
CA ASN A 660 -7.28 -70.14 39.04
C ASN A 660 -7.19 -69.20 37.84
N ILE A 661 -6.00 -69.09 37.26
CA ILE A 661 -5.78 -68.36 36.01
C ILE A 661 -6.46 -69.13 34.88
N ARG A 662 -7.29 -68.45 34.09
CA ARG A 662 -7.89 -69.02 32.89
C ARG A 662 -6.88 -68.98 31.75
N TYR A 663 -6.80 -70.08 31.00
CA TYR A 663 -5.84 -70.23 29.90
C TYR A 663 -6.54 -70.72 28.65
N LEU A 664 -6.28 -70.10 27.50
CA LEU A 664 -6.70 -70.58 26.19
C LEU A 664 -5.49 -70.63 25.24
N ASP A 665 -5.33 -71.77 24.56
CA ASP A 665 -4.46 -71.90 23.40
C ASP A 665 -5.33 -72.14 22.17
N LYS A 666 -5.48 -71.10 21.35
CA LYS A 666 -6.32 -71.11 20.16
C LYS A 666 -5.45 -71.25 18.92
N THR A 667 -5.67 -72.35 18.19
CA THR A 667 -5.23 -72.47 16.80
C THR A 667 -6.24 -71.79 15.89
N GLY A 668 -5.77 -70.84 15.08
CA GLY A 668 -6.61 -69.98 14.24
C GLY A 668 -7.10 -68.73 14.98
N ASP A 669 -8.21 -68.19 14.50
CA ASP A 669 -8.71 -66.88 14.93
C ASP A 669 -9.56 -66.95 16.21
N LEU A 670 -9.61 -65.82 16.93
CA LEU A 670 -10.42 -65.64 18.13
C LEU A 670 -11.20 -64.33 18.05
N THR A 671 -12.49 -64.39 18.41
CA THR A 671 -13.32 -63.19 18.60
C THR A 671 -13.55 -62.93 20.09
N VAL A 672 -13.48 -61.68 20.51
CA VAL A 672 -13.76 -61.24 21.89
C VAL A 672 -14.91 -60.25 21.88
N GLY A 673 -15.95 -60.56 22.65
CA GLY A 673 -17.22 -59.86 22.63
C GLY A 673 -18.04 -60.13 21.37
N THR A 674 -19.24 -59.59 21.36
CA THR A 674 -20.16 -59.49 20.21
C THR A 674 -20.83 -58.11 20.26
N PRO A 675 -21.46 -57.65 19.18
CA PRO A 675 -22.19 -56.37 19.20
C PRO A 675 -23.24 -56.26 20.31
N SER A 676 -23.83 -57.38 20.75
CA SER A 676 -24.85 -57.43 21.80
C SER A 676 -24.36 -57.85 23.19
N LEU A 677 -23.12 -58.33 23.31
CA LEU A 677 -22.61 -58.88 24.57
C LEU A 677 -21.10 -58.69 24.71
N ASN A 678 -20.71 -57.90 25.71
CA ASN A 678 -19.32 -57.63 26.05
C ASN A 678 -18.63 -58.86 26.67
N PHE A 679 -17.30 -58.88 26.60
CA PHE A 679 -16.48 -59.78 27.40
C PHE A 679 -16.03 -59.07 28.68
N ASN A 680 -16.29 -59.69 29.83
CA ASN A 680 -15.91 -59.19 31.14
C ASN A 680 -14.77 -60.05 31.70
N CYS A 681 -13.56 -59.49 31.68
CA CYS A 681 -12.41 -60.05 32.35
C CYS A 681 -12.57 -59.82 33.87
N ASN A 682 -13.28 -60.72 34.55
CA ASN A 682 -13.56 -60.68 35.98
C ASN A 682 -12.62 -61.60 36.80
N GLY A 683 -11.35 -61.67 36.39
CA GLY A 683 -10.33 -62.48 37.01
C GLY A 683 -9.00 -62.37 36.26
N LYS A 684 -8.17 -63.41 36.32
CA LYS A 684 -6.88 -63.48 35.61
C LYS A 684 -6.97 -64.43 34.42
N GLY A 685 -6.62 -63.97 33.23
CA GLY A 685 -6.69 -64.75 31.98
C GLY A 685 -5.50 -64.52 31.06
N VAL A 686 -4.97 -65.60 30.47
CA VAL A 686 -3.95 -65.52 29.41
C VAL A 686 -4.40 -66.32 28.18
N PHE A 687 -4.34 -65.67 27.02
CA PHE A 687 -4.88 -66.19 25.76
C PHE A 687 -3.80 -66.14 24.69
N PHE A 688 -3.46 -67.30 24.14
CA PHE A 688 -2.58 -67.43 22.99
C PHE A 688 -3.43 -67.69 21.75
N VAL A 689 -3.35 -66.80 20.76
CA VAL A 689 -4.10 -66.90 19.49
C VAL A 689 -3.10 -66.99 18.35
N SER A 690 -3.03 -68.12 17.65
CA SER A 690 -2.07 -68.29 16.55
C SER A 690 -2.47 -67.54 15.27
N GLY A 691 -3.76 -67.25 15.10
CA GLY A 691 -4.30 -66.43 14.02
C GLY A 691 -4.61 -65.00 14.46
N ASN A 692 -5.67 -64.42 13.90
CA ASN A 692 -6.12 -63.06 14.18
C ASN A 692 -7.00 -62.97 15.43
N LEU A 693 -6.95 -61.82 16.11
CA LEU A 693 -7.83 -61.46 17.21
C LEU A 693 -8.80 -60.36 16.76
N THR A 694 -10.10 -60.61 16.81
CA THR A 694 -11.12 -59.59 16.57
C THR A 694 -11.80 -59.20 17.88
N ILE A 695 -11.87 -57.91 18.20
CA ILE A 695 -12.46 -57.40 19.44
C ILE A 695 -13.67 -56.54 19.09
N ASN A 696 -14.85 -56.89 19.58
CA ASN A 696 -16.07 -56.10 19.43
C ASN A 696 -16.16 -55.03 20.52
N GLY A 697 -15.43 -53.92 20.33
CA GLY A 697 -15.51 -52.67 21.09
C GLY A 697 -15.01 -52.70 22.54
N ARG A 698 -15.47 -53.64 23.37
CA ARG A 698 -15.35 -53.50 24.83
C ARG A 698 -14.84 -54.76 25.52
N ILE A 699 -13.79 -54.60 26.32
CA ILE A 699 -13.34 -55.58 27.33
C ILE A 699 -13.39 -54.90 28.69
N LEU A 700 -14.26 -55.41 29.57
CA LEU A 700 -14.48 -54.84 30.89
C LEU A 700 -13.65 -55.56 31.95
N ASN A 701 -13.37 -54.89 33.05
CA ASN A 701 -12.98 -55.54 34.31
C ASN A 701 -14.07 -55.36 35.35
N ALA A 702 -14.31 -56.40 36.15
CA ALA A 702 -15.17 -56.27 37.33
C ALA A 702 -14.43 -55.55 38.48
N ASN A 703 -13.14 -55.82 38.64
CA ASN A 703 -12.24 -55.16 39.56
C ASN A 703 -11.05 -54.56 38.81
N ALA A 704 -11.09 -53.23 38.63
CA ALA A 704 -10.06 -52.48 37.90
C ALA A 704 -8.64 -52.70 38.42
N ASN A 705 -8.45 -53.00 39.72
CA ASN A 705 -7.13 -53.13 40.34
C ASN A 705 -6.58 -54.56 40.34
N LYS A 706 -7.41 -55.58 40.11
CA LYS A 706 -7.03 -56.99 40.28
C LYS A 706 -7.22 -57.86 39.04
N ASP A 707 -8.24 -57.56 38.25
CA ASP A 707 -8.56 -58.38 37.08
C ASP A 707 -7.67 -58.00 35.91
N ALA A 708 -7.09 -58.99 35.25
CA ALA A 708 -6.08 -58.79 34.22
C ALA A 708 -6.18 -59.89 33.15
N CYS A 709 -6.40 -59.47 31.91
CA CYS A 709 -6.39 -60.34 30.74
C CYS A 709 -5.23 -59.96 29.82
N ILE A 710 -4.42 -60.95 29.44
CA ILE A 710 -3.29 -60.79 28.51
C ILE A 710 -3.56 -61.61 27.26
N PHE A 711 -3.54 -60.97 26.10
CA PHE A 711 -3.67 -61.60 24.79
C PHE A 711 -2.31 -61.58 24.10
N VAL A 712 -1.88 -62.74 23.61
CA VAL A 712 -0.66 -62.88 22.81
C VAL A 712 -1.07 -63.48 21.46
N VAL A 713 -0.87 -62.72 20.40
CA VAL A 713 -1.49 -62.94 19.08
C VAL A 713 -0.41 -63.08 18.01
N GLY A 714 -0.49 -64.14 17.19
CA GLY A 714 0.42 -64.37 16.08
C GLY A 714 0.01 -63.67 14.77
N GLY A 715 -1.26 -63.33 14.62
CA GLY A 715 -1.81 -62.58 13.48
C GLY A 715 -2.05 -61.10 13.80
N ASN A 716 -3.04 -60.50 13.15
CA ASN A 716 -3.48 -59.11 13.37
C ASN A 716 -4.46 -59.01 14.54
N VAL A 717 -4.55 -57.82 15.13
CA VAL A 717 -5.60 -57.46 16.09
C VAL A 717 -6.50 -56.42 15.45
N VAL A 718 -7.81 -56.68 15.41
CA VAL A 718 -8.81 -55.75 14.84
C VAL A 718 -9.81 -55.37 15.93
N VAL A 719 -9.85 -54.09 16.30
CA VAL A 719 -10.82 -53.53 17.24
C VAL A 719 -11.95 -52.89 16.44
N LEU A 720 -13.16 -53.41 16.57
CA LEU A 720 -14.37 -52.91 15.91
C LEU A 720 -15.05 -51.82 16.74
N GLY A 721 -15.88 -51.00 16.08
CA GLY A 721 -16.64 -49.87 16.63
C GLY A 721 -17.54 -50.13 17.85
N GLY A 722 -17.81 -51.38 18.22
CA GLY A 722 -18.65 -51.68 19.39
C GLY A 722 -20.07 -51.10 19.32
N ALA A 723 -20.68 -50.89 20.48
CA ALA A 723 -21.97 -50.23 20.62
C ALA A 723 -21.77 -48.84 21.23
N ASN A 724 -22.48 -47.84 20.71
CA ASN A 724 -22.31 -46.44 21.14
C ASN A 724 -22.46 -46.26 22.64
N VAL A 725 -21.51 -45.59 23.24
CA VAL A 725 -21.50 -45.19 24.65
C VAL A 725 -21.71 -43.68 24.78
N SER A 726 -21.25 -42.89 23.81
CA SER A 726 -21.44 -41.45 23.76
C SER A 726 -22.91 -41.09 23.67
N GLY A 727 -23.30 -40.11 24.48
CA GLY A 727 -24.63 -39.52 24.42
C GLY A 727 -24.71 -38.46 23.32
N ASN A 728 -25.75 -37.62 23.39
CA ASN A 728 -25.89 -36.48 22.47
C ASN A 728 -25.06 -35.24 22.89
N THR A 729 -24.49 -35.24 24.09
CA THR A 729 -23.89 -34.04 24.72
C THR A 729 -22.50 -34.26 25.31
N ALA A 730 -21.99 -35.49 25.32
CA ALA A 730 -20.69 -35.79 25.91
C ALA A 730 -20.05 -37.00 25.24
N ILE A 731 -18.80 -36.81 24.79
CA ILE A 731 -17.92 -37.88 24.35
C ILE A 731 -17.66 -38.88 25.47
N GLN A 732 -17.63 -40.15 25.09
CA GLN A 732 -17.22 -41.28 25.90
C GLN A 732 -16.27 -42.17 25.09
N TYR A 733 -15.77 -43.21 25.77
CA TYR A 733 -14.77 -44.10 25.22
C TYR A 733 -15.21 -45.55 25.37
N ASP A 734 -14.91 -46.35 24.36
CA ASP A 734 -14.93 -47.80 24.44
C ASP A 734 -13.78 -48.28 25.34
N PRO A 735 -14.06 -48.93 26.49
CA PRO A 735 -13.01 -49.46 27.34
C PRO A 735 -12.53 -50.82 26.83
N LEU A 736 -11.23 -50.87 26.51
CA LEU A 736 -10.48 -52.08 26.22
C LEU A 736 -9.49 -52.35 27.36
N ASN A 737 -9.96 -53.01 28.42
CA ASN A 737 -9.12 -53.35 29.58
C ASN A 737 -8.39 -54.68 29.35
N ALA A 738 -7.28 -54.62 28.62
CA ALA A 738 -6.43 -55.78 28.37
C ALA A 738 -4.99 -55.35 28.07
N TYR A 739 -4.05 -56.29 28.22
CA TYR A 739 -2.70 -56.16 27.68
C TYR A 739 -2.60 -57.02 26.42
N ILE A 740 -2.21 -56.45 25.29
CA ILE A 740 -2.25 -57.09 23.99
C ILE A 740 -0.86 -57.03 23.35
N LEU A 741 -0.31 -58.19 23.02
CA LEU A 741 0.92 -58.32 22.24
C LEU A 741 0.61 -59.04 20.93
N THR A 742 1.04 -58.48 19.81
CA THR A 742 0.70 -58.99 18.49
C THR A 742 1.89 -58.96 17.53
N ASP A 743 2.06 -60.05 16.78
CA ASP A 743 3.07 -60.14 15.73
C ASP A 743 2.63 -59.42 14.44
N GLY A 744 1.32 -59.28 14.22
CA GLY A 744 0.72 -58.49 13.13
C GLY A 744 0.40 -57.05 13.51
N THR A 745 -0.41 -56.39 12.68
CA THR A 745 -0.84 -54.99 12.85
C THR A 745 -1.99 -54.88 13.86
N PHE A 746 -2.00 -53.79 14.65
CA PHE A 746 -3.11 -53.42 15.52
C PHE A 746 -3.99 -52.38 14.82
N ILE A 747 -5.21 -52.76 14.44
CA ILE A 747 -6.11 -51.96 13.60
C ILE A 747 -7.33 -51.55 14.41
N ILE A 748 -7.51 -50.25 14.61
CA ILE A 748 -8.70 -49.68 15.24
C ILE A 748 -9.64 -49.23 14.13
N GLN A 749 -10.77 -49.91 13.98
CA GLN A 749 -11.77 -49.59 12.95
C GLN A 749 -12.64 -48.41 13.36
N ASN A 750 -13.22 -47.76 12.36
CA ASN A 750 -14.25 -46.76 12.55
C ASN A 750 -15.46 -47.34 13.31
N GLU A 751 -16.19 -46.46 14.00
CA GLU A 751 -17.54 -46.76 14.43
C GLU A 751 -18.46 -46.94 13.21
N ALA A 752 -19.28 -47.98 13.22
CA ALA A 752 -20.08 -48.35 12.04
C ALA A 752 -21.34 -47.49 11.82
N VAL A 753 -21.52 -46.40 12.57
CA VAL A 753 -22.76 -45.59 12.55
C VAL A 753 -22.39 -44.12 12.58
N ASP A 754 -22.88 -43.33 11.62
CA ASP A 754 -22.85 -41.86 11.68
C ASP A 754 -23.70 -41.41 12.86
N LYS A 755 -23.04 -40.89 13.89
CA LYS A 755 -23.69 -40.48 15.15
C LYS A 755 -23.48 -39.00 15.42
N THR A 756 -24.20 -38.49 16.42
CA THR A 756 -24.05 -37.11 16.88
C THR A 756 -22.67 -36.86 17.47
N ILE A 757 -22.15 -37.83 18.23
CA ILE A 757 -20.81 -37.86 18.83
C ILE A 757 -20.28 -39.28 18.66
N ASN A 758 -19.05 -39.41 18.16
CA ASN A 758 -18.38 -40.69 18.01
C ASN A 758 -17.61 -41.04 19.29
N ASP A 759 -17.55 -42.32 19.64
CA ASP A 759 -16.75 -42.79 20.75
C ASP A 759 -15.26 -42.82 20.40
N GLY A 760 -14.42 -42.37 21.33
CA GLY A 760 -13.00 -42.69 21.28
C GLY A 760 -12.74 -44.12 21.76
N LEU A 761 -11.49 -44.59 21.68
CA LEU A 761 -11.06 -45.87 22.27
C LEU A 761 -10.16 -45.61 23.48
N TYR A 762 -10.47 -46.21 24.63
CA TYR A 762 -9.62 -46.17 25.83
C TYR A 762 -9.06 -47.57 26.13
N VAL A 763 -7.75 -47.67 26.26
CA VAL A 763 -7.05 -48.92 26.58
C VAL A 763 -6.50 -48.83 27.99
N GLY A 764 -7.17 -49.51 28.92
CA GLY A 764 -6.69 -49.68 30.30
C GLY A 764 -5.75 -50.87 30.39
N GLY A 765 -4.52 -50.72 29.90
CA GLY A 765 -3.54 -51.80 29.75
C GLY A 765 -2.32 -51.41 28.93
N GLY A 766 -2.02 -52.16 27.86
CA GLY A 766 -0.84 -51.94 27.01
C GLY A 766 -0.96 -52.64 25.66
N ILE A 767 -0.33 -52.07 24.62
CA ILE A 767 -0.38 -52.57 23.24
C ILE A 767 1.03 -52.62 22.65
N HIS A 768 1.43 -53.82 22.23
CA HIS A 768 2.70 -54.05 21.57
C HIS A 768 2.43 -54.70 20.21
N THR A 769 2.89 -54.07 19.12
CA THR A 769 2.72 -54.57 17.76
C THR A 769 4.02 -54.58 16.97
N LEU A 770 4.25 -55.69 16.25
CA LEU A 770 5.35 -55.83 15.29
C LEU A 770 4.96 -55.42 13.86
N GLY A 771 3.67 -55.25 13.59
CA GLY A 771 3.11 -54.96 12.26
C GLY A 771 2.68 -53.50 12.04
N GLY A 772 2.67 -52.65 13.07
CA GLY A 772 2.19 -51.27 12.98
C GLY A 772 0.89 -51.05 13.75
N LEU A 773 0.56 -49.79 14.04
CA LEU A 773 -0.74 -49.39 14.57
C LEU A 773 -1.45 -48.48 13.56
N THR A 774 -2.73 -48.73 13.34
CA THR A 774 -3.59 -47.97 12.41
C THR A 774 -4.86 -47.51 13.11
N LEU A 775 -5.17 -46.21 13.04
CA LEU A 775 -6.39 -45.62 13.59
C LEU A 775 -7.34 -45.14 12.49
N ASN A 776 -8.42 -45.89 12.27
CA ASN A 776 -9.52 -45.46 11.41
C ASN A 776 -10.69 -44.82 12.21
N ARG A 777 -10.61 -44.82 13.54
CA ARG A 777 -11.61 -44.22 14.42
C ARG A 777 -11.38 -42.72 14.53
N TYR A 778 -12.44 -41.94 14.32
CA TYR A 778 -12.36 -40.48 14.28
C TYR A 778 -13.40 -39.83 15.18
N LEU A 779 -13.06 -38.63 15.63
CA LEU A 779 -13.98 -37.73 16.31
C LEU A 779 -14.48 -36.64 15.35
N ASN A 780 -15.66 -36.07 15.64
CA ASN A 780 -16.12 -34.86 14.96
C ASN A 780 -15.16 -33.71 15.23
N LEU A 781 -15.09 -32.71 14.35
CA LEU A 781 -14.10 -31.63 14.43
C LEU A 781 -14.06 -30.91 15.79
N GLY A 782 -15.23 -30.59 16.35
CA GLY A 782 -15.34 -29.93 17.66
C GLY A 782 -14.82 -30.80 18.82
N ASP A 783 -15.07 -32.11 18.76
CA ASP A 783 -14.59 -33.05 19.78
C ASP A 783 -13.09 -33.34 19.60
N ARG A 784 -12.62 -33.48 18.35
CA ARG A 784 -11.22 -33.73 17.99
C ARG A 784 -10.28 -32.68 18.55
N LEU A 785 -10.69 -31.41 18.66
CA LEU A 785 -9.84 -30.38 19.24
C LEU A 785 -9.59 -30.58 20.74
N GLN A 786 -10.55 -31.19 21.41
CA GLN A 786 -10.65 -31.22 22.87
C GLN A 786 -10.28 -32.58 23.44
N TYR A 787 -10.46 -33.64 22.64
CA TYR A 787 -10.41 -35.02 23.07
C TYR A 787 -9.64 -35.86 22.05
N PRO A 788 -8.81 -36.80 22.51
CA PRO A 788 -8.10 -37.73 21.63
C PRO A 788 -9.05 -38.82 21.15
N ALA A 789 -8.87 -39.28 19.92
CA ALA A 789 -9.63 -40.43 19.40
C ALA A 789 -9.18 -41.76 20.03
N PHE A 790 -7.95 -41.80 20.56
CA PHE A 790 -7.32 -42.99 21.13
C PHE A 790 -6.54 -42.67 22.41
N LEU A 791 -6.82 -43.40 23.49
CA LEU A 791 -6.06 -43.31 24.74
C LEU A 791 -5.47 -44.65 25.17
N VAL A 792 -4.27 -44.59 25.73
CA VAL A 792 -3.61 -45.73 26.39
C VAL A 792 -3.19 -45.35 27.81
N ASP A 793 -3.74 -46.05 28.80
CA ASP A 793 -3.50 -45.84 30.23
C ASP A 793 -2.90 -47.10 30.84
N HIS A 794 -1.64 -47.01 31.26
CA HIS A 794 -0.95 -48.12 31.89
C HIS A 794 -1.51 -48.44 33.27
N HIS A 795 -1.82 -49.72 33.49
CA HIS A 795 -2.05 -50.26 34.82
C HIS A 795 -1.01 -51.32 35.21
N SER A 796 -0.28 -51.07 36.31
CA SER A 796 0.80 -51.95 36.83
C SER A 796 0.39 -53.40 37.12
N LYS A 797 -0.92 -53.70 37.23
CA LYS A 797 -1.46 -55.04 37.44
C LYS A 797 -1.05 -56.01 36.34
N TYR A 798 -0.92 -55.54 35.10
CA TYR A 798 -0.55 -56.38 33.96
C TYR A 798 0.92 -56.81 34.03
N GLY A 799 1.83 -55.91 34.45
CA GLY A 799 3.24 -56.27 34.66
C GLY A 799 3.41 -57.30 35.78
N VAL A 800 2.69 -57.14 36.89
CA VAL A 800 2.68 -58.13 37.99
C VAL A 800 2.15 -59.48 37.52
N PHE A 801 1.05 -59.47 36.76
CA PHE A 801 0.45 -60.71 36.24
C PHE A 801 1.35 -61.38 35.18
N ALA A 802 1.94 -60.61 34.28
CA ALA A 802 2.91 -61.09 33.29
C ALA A 802 4.13 -61.75 33.96
N GLY A 803 4.70 -61.12 35.01
CA GLY A 803 5.80 -61.71 35.78
C GLY A 803 5.43 -63.04 36.45
N GLN A 804 4.17 -63.19 36.87
CA GLN A 804 3.65 -64.45 37.41
C GLN A 804 3.65 -65.56 36.34
N ILE A 805 3.18 -65.28 35.12
CA ILE A 805 2.94 -66.31 34.08
C ILE A 805 4.12 -66.56 33.13
N PHE A 806 4.93 -65.53 32.83
CA PHE A 806 6.09 -65.64 31.92
C PHE A 806 7.44 -65.67 32.68
N GLY A 807 7.48 -65.10 33.89
CA GLY A 807 8.69 -65.02 34.72
C GLY A 807 9.50 -63.74 34.58
N THR A 808 10.36 -63.50 35.57
CA THR A 808 11.14 -62.25 35.74
C THR A 808 12.30 -62.09 34.75
N GLN A 809 12.69 -63.17 34.06
CA GLN A 809 13.66 -63.13 32.97
C GLN A 809 13.05 -62.60 31.67
N VAL A 810 11.75 -62.87 31.45
CA VAL A 810 10.95 -62.37 30.32
C VAL A 810 9.91 -61.38 30.87
N ASN A 811 10.35 -60.54 31.81
CA ASN A 811 9.52 -59.42 32.23
C ASN A 811 9.21 -58.64 30.96
N ILE A 812 7.94 -58.39 30.68
CA ILE A 812 7.55 -57.53 29.55
C ILE A 812 8.25 -56.16 29.73
N GLN A 813 8.46 -55.72 30.97
CA GLN A 813 9.38 -54.64 31.39
C GLN A 813 10.85 -54.72 30.93
N LYS A 814 11.43 -55.92 30.75
CA LYS A 814 12.77 -56.08 30.16
C LYS A 814 12.77 -56.01 28.63
N VAL A 815 11.60 -56.24 28.02
CA VAL A 815 11.36 -55.99 26.59
C VAL A 815 10.95 -54.52 26.37
N GLU A 816 10.39 -53.85 27.38
CA GLU A 816 10.02 -52.42 27.40
C GLU A 816 11.23 -51.47 27.41
N VAL A 817 12.40 -51.91 27.89
CA VAL A 817 13.60 -51.05 27.95
C VAL A 817 14.82 -51.91 27.67
N GLY A 818 15.32 -51.84 26.43
CA GLY A 818 16.68 -52.29 26.14
C GLY A 818 17.65 -51.54 27.05
N ILE A 819 18.07 -52.20 28.14
CA ILE A 819 19.18 -51.85 29.02
C ILE A 819 19.05 -50.48 29.70
N LYS A 820 18.53 -50.48 30.93
CA LYS A 820 18.98 -49.52 31.94
C LYS A 820 20.39 -49.96 32.39
N PRO A 821 21.42 -49.08 32.39
CA PRO A 821 22.67 -49.36 33.10
C PRO A 821 22.44 -49.70 34.58
#